data_AF-A0A9Q9RTC1-F1
#
_entry.id   AF-A0A9Q9RTC1-F1
#
_cell.length_a   1.000
_cell.length_b   1.000
_cell.length_c   1.000
_cell.angle_alpha   90.00
_cell.angle_beta   90.00
_cell.angle_gamma   90.00
#
_symmetry.space_group_name_H-M   'P 1'
#
loop_
_entity.id
_entity.type
_entity.pdbx_description
1 polymer ?
#
loop_
_entity_poly.entity_id
_entity_poly.type
_entity_poly.pdbx_seq_one_letter_code
_entity_poly.pdbx_strand_id
1 'polypeptide(L)'
;MKEKEEPVKPSSLCALPKISRHIDPTKPRTDTLKPDGSEDNNDRVDIGPTPLAFSEWEKLGLELPHLPRMRAYRLQRIREQLIARDLGGILLFDPLNIRYATDTTNMQLWTAHNPARACFVAAGGYLVLWDFHGCEHLSSHLPLINEVRAGASFFYFETGPRTNEHAQNFGAQVDELLRNHAGDNRRLAVDRIEAAGLRALEAKGIEVCDGQAVTEHARMIKGPDEIRAMRCAIASCEAALAEVRQAIHAGVTENDVWAALHAGNIRRGGEWIETRLLSSGPRTNPWYQECGPRVLHDGDLVALDTDLVGVYGMCVDMSRTWICGDVEPTAEQKRLYRIALEHINANAEMVKPGVKFSELTQNGHRLPESCRAQRYGVMFHGVGLCDEYPCIRYPEDFNSYGYEGELQEGMVLCVEAYVGEVDGKDGVKLENQLLVTNTGYELLTHYPFEEKFFASQPMSQSPLPSSSTDMPVGQFMANGLGTDQPLTPDDPTIGYKLFHVMLRIRDPVKSLHFYIDLMGMRTVFTMNTGPFTIYYLGYPQTEEHRADPAKFGRDTLSQLAYTPGLIELYHVHGSENEPEGYYSTGNEPPNLGLGHIGFSVPDVPRTVERLRNHGVVVIKDLGAATRQDVPLSQWEAEKKIGLGNLHPAYQLVFEQIAFVKDPVRDNPCHHGKPDGYTVELVPQKLQAQ
;
A
#
# COMPACT_ATOMS: atom_id res chain seq x y z
N MET A 1 -12.46 24.87 77.48
CA MET A 1 -12.59 23.55 76.84
C MET A 1 -13.61 23.64 75.72
N LYS A 2 -13.14 23.82 74.48
CA LYS A 2 -13.86 23.51 73.25
C LYS A 2 -12.78 23.08 72.26
N GLU A 3 -12.75 21.77 71.99
CA GLU A 3 -11.78 21.10 71.13
C GLU A 3 -12.14 21.29 69.65
N LYS A 4 -11.10 21.18 68.82
CA LYS A 4 -11.09 21.30 67.37
C LYS A 4 -11.76 20.09 66.73
N GLU A 5 -12.61 20.31 65.73
CA GLU A 5 -13.05 19.27 64.79
C GLU A 5 -12.02 19.17 63.64
N GLU A 6 -11.47 17.97 63.44
CA GLU A 6 -10.73 17.58 62.24
C GLU A 6 -11.72 17.12 61.14
N PRO A 7 -11.45 17.38 59.85
CA PRO A 7 -12.29 16.88 58.77
C PRO A 7 -12.02 15.39 58.48
N VAL A 8 -13.12 14.66 58.37
CA VAL A 8 -13.23 13.23 58.07
C VAL A 8 -12.68 12.92 56.67
N LYS A 9 -11.79 11.94 56.56
CA LYS A 9 -11.33 11.35 55.28
C LYS A 9 -12.48 10.60 54.59
N PRO A 10 -12.67 10.71 53.26
CA PRO A 10 -13.65 9.88 52.56
C PRO A 10 -13.18 8.42 52.55
N SER A 11 -14.00 7.55 53.13
CA SER A 11 -13.87 6.11 53.10
C SER A 11 -14.04 5.56 51.68
N SER A 12 -13.09 4.74 51.22
CA SER A 12 -13.26 3.90 50.04
C SER A 12 -14.43 2.93 50.25
N LEU A 13 -15.49 3.07 49.47
CA LEU A 13 -16.55 2.07 49.42
C LEU A 13 -17.04 1.87 47.98
N CYS A 14 -17.20 0.59 47.65
CA CYS A 14 -17.68 -0.01 46.40
C CYS A 14 -16.69 -0.16 45.24
N ALA A 15 -15.60 -0.90 45.48
CA ALA A 15 -15.05 -1.76 44.44
C ALA A 15 -15.99 -2.98 44.29
N LEU A 16 -16.77 -3.02 43.20
CA LEU A 16 -17.44 -4.24 42.77
C LEU A 16 -16.38 -5.30 42.47
N PRO A 17 -16.64 -6.60 42.74
CA PRO A 17 -15.70 -7.65 42.37
C PRO A 17 -15.48 -7.62 40.84
N LYS A 18 -14.22 -7.45 40.41
CA LYS A 18 -13.81 -7.55 39.00
C LYS A 18 -14.15 -8.95 38.49
N ILE A 19 -15.29 -9.11 37.85
CA ILE A 19 -15.59 -10.27 37.03
C ILE A 19 -14.96 -9.98 35.67
N SER A 20 -13.73 -10.47 35.44
CA SER A 20 -13.05 -10.31 34.14
C SER A 20 -13.79 -11.11 33.07
N ARG A 21 -14.60 -10.45 32.25
CA ARG A 21 -15.13 -11.02 31.02
C ARG A 21 -14.15 -10.70 29.89
N HIS A 22 -13.57 -11.73 29.27
CA HIS A 22 -12.68 -11.57 28.12
C HIS A 22 -13.45 -11.01 26.92
N ILE A 23 -12.77 -10.19 26.11
CA ILE A 23 -13.29 -9.68 24.84
C ILE A 23 -13.30 -10.79 23.79
N ASP A 24 -12.31 -11.68 23.83
CA ASP A 24 -12.24 -12.87 22.99
C ASP A 24 -12.58 -14.13 23.83
N PRO A 25 -13.78 -14.70 23.67
CA PRO A 25 -14.19 -15.88 24.45
C PRO A 25 -13.41 -17.16 24.09
N THR A 26 -12.53 -17.13 23.09
CA THR A 26 -11.75 -18.29 22.63
C THR A 26 -10.37 -18.43 23.30
N LYS A 27 -9.90 -17.42 24.04
CA LYS A 27 -8.57 -17.43 24.68
C LYS A 27 -8.59 -17.96 26.14
N PRO A 28 -7.54 -18.68 26.58
CA PRO A 28 -7.41 -19.16 27.95
C PRO A 28 -7.25 -18.00 28.96
N ARG A 29 -7.80 -18.18 30.17
CA ARG A 29 -7.88 -17.20 31.28
C ARG A 29 -6.55 -16.70 31.87
N THR A 30 -5.42 -16.90 31.19
CA THR A 30 -4.07 -16.60 31.70
C THR A 30 -3.43 -15.37 31.08
N ASP A 31 -3.92 -14.87 29.95
CA ASP A 31 -3.43 -13.62 29.36
C ASP A 31 -4.24 -12.43 29.87
N THR A 32 -3.59 -11.55 30.63
CA THR A 32 -4.21 -10.29 31.11
C THR A 32 -4.10 -9.16 30.08
N LEU A 33 -3.41 -9.40 28.96
CA LEU A 33 -3.12 -8.39 27.93
C LEU A 33 -3.50 -8.90 26.53
N LYS A 34 -3.95 -7.98 25.69
CA LYS A 34 -4.11 -8.17 24.24
C LYS A 34 -2.73 -8.19 23.57
N PRO A 35 -2.65 -8.67 22.32
CA PRO A 35 -1.40 -8.70 21.55
C PRO A 35 -0.69 -7.34 21.39
N ASP A 36 -1.43 -6.23 21.47
CA ASP A 36 -0.88 -4.87 21.40
C ASP A 36 -0.40 -4.31 22.75
N GLY A 37 -0.46 -5.12 23.81
CA GLY A 37 -0.07 -4.76 25.16
C GLY A 37 -1.15 -4.01 25.96
N SER A 38 -2.35 -3.79 25.41
CA SER A 38 -3.49 -3.23 26.16
C SER A 38 -4.18 -4.30 27.03
N GLU A 39 -4.95 -3.92 28.05
CA GLU A 39 -5.62 -4.87 28.96
C GLU A 39 -6.65 -5.75 28.23
N ASP A 40 -6.60 -7.09 28.34
CA ASP A 40 -7.65 -7.96 27.78
C ASP A 40 -8.85 -8.07 28.73
N ASN A 41 -9.62 -6.98 28.79
CA ASN A 41 -10.79 -6.85 29.65
C ASN A 41 -11.90 -6.10 28.92
N ASN A 42 -13.07 -6.71 28.80
CA ASN A 42 -14.22 -6.15 28.09
C ASN A 42 -14.75 -4.86 28.70
N ASP A 43 -14.58 -4.71 30.01
CA ASP A 43 -15.12 -3.59 30.77
C ASP A 43 -14.01 -2.57 31.12
N ARG A 44 -12.89 -2.59 30.39
CA ARG A 44 -11.79 -1.62 30.55
C ARG A 44 -12.21 -0.23 30.06
N VAL A 45 -11.57 0.82 30.58
CA VAL A 45 -11.81 2.20 30.15
C VAL A 45 -11.15 2.48 28.78
N ASP A 46 -9.94 1.95 28.56
CA ASP A 46 -9.21 2.12 27.30
C ASP A 46 -10.00 1.55 26.11
N ILE A 47 -10.30 2.40 25.13
CA ILE A 47 -10.87 1.97 23.86
C ILE A 47 -9.75 1.43 22.93
N GLY A 48 -10.04 1.33 21.64
CA GLY A 48 -9.10 0.90 20.62
C GLY A 48 -9.74 -0.02 19.59
N PRO A 49 -8.94 -0.78 18.85
CA PRO A 49 -9.46 -1.63 17.79
C PRO A 49 -10.45 -2.67 18.30
N THR A 50 -11.43 -2.98 17.45
CA THR A 50 -12.47 -3.96 17.76
C THR A 50 -11.99 -5.39 17.50
N PRO A 51 -12.68 -6.42 18.03
CA PRO A 51 -12.38 -7.81 17.71
C PRO A 51 -12.40 -8.12 16.19
N LEU A 52 -13.25 -7.41 15.44
CA LEU A 52 -13.28 -7.49 13.98
C LEU A 52 -11.91 -7.12 13.39
N ALA A 53 -11.38 -5.96 13.76
CA ALA A 53 -10.10 -5.47 13.25
C ALA A 53 -8.95 -6.42 13.63
N PHE A 54 -8.86 -6.85 14.89
CA PHE A 54 -7.85 -7.83 15.31
C PHE A 54 -7.92 -9.14 14.51
N SER A 55 -9.12 -9.65 14.23
CA SER A 55 -9.30 -10.87 13.44
C SER A 55 -8.88 -10.70 11.98
N GLU A 56 -9.16 -9.55 11.38
CA GLU A 56 -8.71 -9.24 10.01
C GLU A 56 -7.18 -9.13 9.94
N TRP A 57 -6.55 -8.48 10.92
CA TRP A 57 -5.09 -8.34 10.98
C TRP A 57 -4.37 -9.66 11.22
N GLU A 58 -4.94 -10.54 12.05
CA GLU A 58 -4.41 -11.88 12.26
C GLU A 58 -4.42 -12.70 10.96
N LYS A 59 -5.51 -12.64 10.18
CA LYS A 59 -5.60 -13.30 8.86
C LYS A 59 -4.59 -12.77 7.86
N LEU A 60 -4.28 -11.48 7.93
CA LEU A 60 -3.27 -10.82 7.11
C LEU A 60 -1.84 -11.03 7.63
N GLY A 61 -1.67 -11.64 8.81
CA GLY A 61 -0.36 -11.86 9.42
C GLY A 61 0.34 -10.56 9.84
N LEU A 62 -0.41 -9.50 10.17
CA LEU A 62 0.16 -8.21 10.56
C LEU A 62 0.77 -8.27 11.96
N GLU A 63 1.96 -7.69 12.09
CA GLU A 63 2.59 -7.51 13.39
C GLU A 63 2.00 -6.28 14.10
N LEU A 64 1.44 -6.49 15.28
CA LEU A 64 0.73 -5.46 16.03
C LEU A 64 1.70 -4.52 16.77
N PRO A 65 1.32 -3.24 16.95
CA PRO A 65 2.10 -2.29 17.74
C PRO A 65 2.08 -2.65 19.22
N HIS A 66 3.13 -2.33 19.97
CA HIS A 66 3.10 -2.39 21.43
C HIS A 66 2.87 -1.00 22.02
N LEU A 67 1.64 -0.72 22.46
CA LEU A 67 1.20 0.64 22.80
C LEU A 67 2.06 1.32 23.89
N PRO A 68 2.48 0.65 24.99
CA PRO A 68 3.38 1.29 25.96
C PRO A 68 4.71 1.76 25.38
N ARG A 69 5.27 1.03 24.40
CA ARG A 69 6.54 1.43 23.76
C ARG A 69 6.32 2.58 22.80
N MET A 70 5.23 2.51 22.02
CA MET A 70 4.81 3.58 21.12
C MET A 70 4.64 4.92 21.87
N ARG A 71 3.93 4.90 23.00
CA ARG A 71 3.72 6.07 23.86
C ARG A 71 5.03 6.64 24.41
N ALA A 72 5.92 5.77 24.89
CA ALA A 72 7.22 6.19 25.40
C ALA A 72 8.12 6.80 24.32
N TYR A 73 8.09 6.23 23.10
CA TYR A 73 8.80 6.77 21.94
C TYR A 73 8.33 8.18 21.61
N ARG A 74 7.03 8.41 21.50
CA ARG A 74 6.46 9.73 21.17
C ARG A 74 6.83 10.79 22.21
N LEU A 75 6.68 10.47 23.49
CA LEU A 75 7.09 11.39 24.57
C LEU A 75 8.59 11.72 24.49
N GLN A 76 9.42 10.73 24.18
CA GLN A 76 10.86 10.94 23.98
C GLN A 76 11.15 11.86 22.80
N ARG A 77 10.42 11.73 21.68
CA ARG A 77 10.55 12.62 20.51
C ARG A 77 10.22 14.08 20.83
N ILE A 78 9.15 14.33 21.61
CA ILE A 78 8.81 15.69 22.08
C ILE A 78 9.98 16.27 22.89
N ARG A 79 10.51 15.49 23.84
CA ARG A 79 11.63 15.93 24.70
C ARG A 79 12.87 16.29 23.89
N GLU A 80 13.21 15.49 22.89
CA GLU A 80 14.32 15.77 21.98
C GLU A 80 14.13 17.11 21.25
N GLN A 81 12.93 17.38 20.73
CA GLN A 81 12.66 18.66 20.05
C GLN A 81 12.69 19.86 20.99
N LEU A 82 12.25 19.70 22.24
CA LEU A 82 12.34 20.72 23.29
C LEU A 82 13.79 21.05 23.65
N ILE A 83 14.59 20.00 23.94
CA ILE A 83 16.01 20.15 24.30
C ILE A 83 16.78 20.80 23.16
N ALA A 84 16.55 20.39 21.91
CA ALA A 84 17.21 20.94 20.73
C ALA A 84 16.92 22.44 20.49
N ARG A 85 15.82 22.97 21.05
CA ARG A 85 15.40 24.38 20.90
C ARG A 85 15.59 25.22 22.16
N ASP A 86 16.18 24.65 23.21
CA ASP A 86 16.34 25.28 24.53
C ASP A 86 14.99 25.77 25.11
N LEU A 87 13.97 24.91 25.04
CA LEU A 87 12.64 25.17 25.58
C LEU A 87 12.46 24.46 26.92
N GLY A 88 11.86 25.15 27.90
CA GLY A 88 11.57 24.58 29.22
C GLY A 88 10.45 23.53 29.19
N GLY A 89 9.53 23.69 28.26
CA GLY A 89 8.44 22.74 28.00
C GLY A 89 7.59 23.13 26.80
N ILE A 90 6.55 22.34 26.56
CA ILE A 90 5.49 22.62 25.59
C ILE A 90 4.13 22.52 26.26
N LEU A 91 3.21 23.36 25.83
CA LEU A 91 1.79 23.35 26.19
C LEU A 91 0.95 23.13 24.93
N LEU A 92 0.11 22.11 24.97
CA LEU A 92 -0.64 21.59 23.84
C LEU A 92 -2.14 21.74 24.08
N PHE A 93 -2.86 22.41 23.18
CA PHE A 93 -4.33 22.45 23.15
C PHE A 93 -4.90 21.75 21.92
N ASP A 94 -4.09 21.55 20.87
CA ASP A 94 -4.54 20.80 19.71
C ASP A 94 -4.77 19.33 20.12
N PRO A 95 -5.97 18.76 19.92
CA PRO A 95 -6.28 17.41 20.35
C PRO A 95 -5.42 16.34 19.66
N LEU A 96 -4.86 16.61 18.48
CA LEU A 96 -3.94 15.71 17.78
C LEU A 96 -2.55 15.73 18.42
N ASN A 97 -2.07 16.89 18.86
CA ASN A 97 -0.81 16.98 19.59
C ASN A 97 -0.94 16.39 21.01
N ILE A 98 -2.08 16.60 21.69
CA ILE A 98 -2.39 15.92 22.95
C ILE A 98 -2.38 14.41 22.72
N ARG A 99 -3.05 13.93 21.67
CA ARG A 99 -3.05 12.51 21.29
C ARG A 99 -1.63 11.98 21.05
N TYR A 100 -0.76 12.74 20.38
CA TYR A 100 0.64 12.32 20.19
C TYR A 100 1.39 12.20 21.53
N ALA A 101 1.23 13.17 22.43
CA ALA A 101 1.91 13.19 23.71
C ALA A 101 1.43 12.11 24.69
N THR A 102 0.12 11.81 24.70
CA THR A 102 -0.51 10.99 25.75
C THR A 102 -1.12 9.68 25.25
N ASP A 103 -1.42 9.59 23.96
CA ASP A 103 -2.27 8.56 23.35
C ASP A 103 -3.69 8.48 23.93
N THR A 104 -4.17 9.57 24.56
CA THR A 104 -5.53 9.64 25.13
C THR A 104 -6.49 10.41 24.25
N THR A 105 -7.70 9.88 24.12
CA THR A 105 -8.81 10.57 23.47
C THR A 105 -9.84 11.03 24.49
N ASN A 106 -10.43 12.20 24.25
CA ASN A 106 -11.63 12.64 24.96
C ASN A 106 -12.36 13.66 24.09
N MET A 107 -13.45 13.22 23.45
CA MET A 107 -14.28 14.03 22.56
C MET A 107 -13.44 14.77 21.50
N GLN A 108 -12.59 14.06 20.74
CA GLN A 108 -11.59 14.65 19.83
C GLN A 108 -12.18 15.73 18.90
N LEU A 109 -13.30 15.44 18.24
CA LEU A 109 -13.96 16.42 17.36
C LEU A 109 -14.52 17.64 18.11
N TRP A 110 -15.10 17.45 19.29
CA TRP A 110 -15.59 18.57 20.10
C TRP A 110 -14.43 19.42 20.60
N THR A 111 -13.35 18.79 21.05
CA THR A 111 -12.15 19.48 21.56
C THR A 111 -11.31 20.13 20.47
N ALA A 112 -11.47 19.72 19.20
CA ALA A 112 -10.84 20.39 18.06
C ALA A 112 -11.31 21.84 17.87
N HIS A 113 -12.53 22.18 18.32
CA HIS A 113 -13.07 23.54 18.25
C HIS A 113 -13.55 24.11 19.60
N ASN A 114 -13.39 23.35 20.68
CA ASN A 114 -13.61 23.79 22.06
C ASN A 114 -12.37 23.42 22.88
N PRO A 115 -11.41 24.35 23.09
CA PRO A 115 -10.13 24.06 23.74
C PRO A 115 -10.29 23.81 25.24
N ALA A 116 -10.86 22.66 25.58
CA ALA A 116 -11.23 22.24 26.93
C ALA A 116 -10.24 21.25 27.55
N ARG A 117 -9.25 20.80 26.78
CA ARG A 117 -8.13 19.98 27.24
C ARG A 117 -6.83 20.71 26.98
N ALA A 118 -5.85 20.46 27.82
CA ALA A 118 -4.48 20.89 27.60
C ALA A 118 -3.49 19.83 28.07
N CYS A 119 -2.32 19.73 27.45
CA CYS A 119 -1.23 18.88 27.92
C CYS A 119 0.06 19.69 28.04
N PHE A 120 0.73 19.62 29.19
CA PHE A 120 2.06 20.17 29.39
C PHE A 120 3.08 19.05 29.43
N VAL A 121 4.18 19.22 28.70
CA VAL A 121 5.35 18.34 28.75
C VAL A 121 6.59 19.19 29.02
N ALA A 122 7.25 18.97 30.16
CA ALA A 122 8.55 19.58 30.44
C ALA A 122 9.66 18.93 29.62
N ALA A 123 10.76 19.64 29.37
CA ALA A 123 11.95 19.06 28.72
C ALA A 123 12.50 17.82 29.48
N GLY A 124 12.36 17.81 30.81
CA GLY A 124 12.69 16.67 31.66
C GLY A 124 11.80 15.43 31.44
N GLY A 125 10.65 15.57 30.78
CA GLY A 125 9.68 14.51 30.52
C GLY A 125 8.50 14.46 31.50
N TYR A 126 8.40 15.41 32.43
CA TYR A 126 7.24 15.50 33.33
C TYR A 126 6.01 15.94 32.54
N LEU A 127 4.94 15.14 32.58
CA LEU A 127 3.74 15.30 31.77
C LEU A 127 2.51 15.53 32.65
N VAL A 128 1.80 16.61 32.39
CA VAL A 128 0.53 16.95 33.03
C VAL A 128 -0.57 17.06 31.97
N LEU A 129 -1.72 16.45 32.22
CA LEU A 129 -2.89 16.54 31.37
C LEU A 129 -4.01 17.25 32.14
N TRP A 130 -4.51 18.37 31.61
CA TRP A 130 -5.76 18.94 32.06
C TRP A 130 -6.88 18.34 31.23
N ASP A 131 -7.73 17.56 31.89
CA ASP A 131 -8.85 16.89 31.23
C ASP A 131 -10.18 17.61 31.50
N PHE A 132 -11.21 17.22 30.75
CA PHE A 132 -12.57 17.72 30.95
C PHE A 132 -13.10 17.31 32.33
N HIS A 133 -14.00 18.13 32.89
CA HIS A 133 -14.52 17.94 34.24
C HIS A 133 -15.15 16.54 34.43
N GLY A 134 -14.66 15.78 35.42
CA GLY A 134 -15.16 14.44 35.75
C GLY A 134 -14.64 13.30 34.86
N CYS A 135 -13.70 13.60 33.95
CA CYS A 135 -13.13 12.64 33.00
C CYS A 135 -11.75 12.10 33.42
N GLU A 136 -11.33 12.26 34.67
CA GLU A 136 -9.98 11.85 35.12
C GLU A 136 -9.74 10.34 34.94
N HIS A 137 -10.81 9.54 34.98
CA HIS A 137 -10.78 8.09 34.76
C HIS A 137 -10.34 7.69 33.34
N LEU A 138 -10.41 8.59 32.35
CA LEU A 138 -10.01 8.30 30.96
C LEU A 138 -8.49 8.17 30.78
N SER A 139 -7.70 8.75 31.69
CA SER A 139 -6.26 8.91 31.49
C SER A 139 -5.42 8.63 32.74
N SER A 140 -6.00 8.69 33.94
CA SER A 140 -5.27 8.52 35.22
C SER A 140 -4.61 7.15 35.42
N HIS A 141 -5.02 6.12 34.68
CA HIS A 141 -4.39 4.80 34.71
C HIS A 141 -3.14 4.70 33.82
N LEU A 142 -2.86 5.69 32.97
CA LEU A 142 -1.73 5.65 32.05
C LEU A 142 -0.43 6.13 32.72
N PRO A 143 0.64 5.31 32.70
CA PRO A 143 1.80 5.51 33.56
C PRO A 143 2.71 6.68 33.16
N LEU A 144 2.59 7.19 31.92
CA LEU A 144 3.39 8.34 31.46
C LEU A 144 2.77 9.68 31.87
N ILE A 145 1.51 9.70 32.31
CA ILE A 145 0.83 10.91 32.75
C ILE A 145 1.09 11.06 34.25
N ASN A 146 1.89 12.06 34.63
CA ASN A 146 2.27 12.26 36.03
C ASN A 146 1.13 12.86 36.85
N GLU A 147 0.35 13.76 36.25
CA GLU A 147 -0.79 14.39 36.89
C GLU A 147 -1.95 14.56 35.91
N VAL A 148 -3.17 14.35 36.41
CA VAL A 148 -4.40 14.79 35.75
C VAL A 148 -4.99 15.95 36.55
N ARG A 149 -5.17 17.10 35.89
CA ARG A 149 -5.67 18.36 36.48
C ARG A 149 -6.95 18.80 35.77
N ALA A 150 -7.55 19.90 36.24
CA ALA A 150 -8.70 20.55 35.63
C ALA A 150 -8.48 22.07 35.52
N GLY A 151 -9.28 22.74 34.68
CA GLY A 151 -9.29 24.20 34.56
C GLY A 151 -8.60 24.77 33.32
N ALA A 152 -8.32 23.95 32.30
CA ALA A 152 -7.86 24.43 30.99
C ALA A 152 -8.99 24.96 30.09
N SER A 153 -10.26 24.74 30.45
CA SER A 153 -11.43 25.22 29.70
C SER A 153 -11.72 26.70 29.96
N PHE A 154 -11.00 27.61 29.30
CA PHE A 154 -11.20 29.07 29.40
C PHE A 154 -11.62 29.71 28.07
N PHE A 155 -12.72 29.22 27.49
CA PHE A 155 -13.37 29.82 26.33
C PHE A 155 -14.81 30.25 26.68
N TYR A 156 -15.42 31.09 25.84
CA TYR A 156 -16.63 31.83 26.20
C TYR A 156 -17.84 30.94 26.51
N PHE A 157 -18.00 29.82 25.81
CA PHE A 157 -19.09 28.87 26.07
C PHE A 157 -19.04 28.31 27.50
N GLU A 158 -17.85 27.95 28.00
CA GLU A 158 -17.67 27.35 29.33
C GLU A 158 -17.64 28.40 30.46
N THR A 159 -17.04 29.56 30.21
CA THR A 159 -16.69 30.51 31.28
C THR A 159 -17.41 31.86 31.19
N GLY A 160 -18.08 32.15 30.07
CA GLY A 160 -18.76 33.40 29.80
C GLY A 160 -17.91 34.63 30.15
N PRO A 161 -18.42 35.60 30.93
CA PRO A 161 -17.66 36.81 31.29
C PRO A 161 -16.45 36.55 32.21
N ARG A 162 -16.27 35.32 32.72
CA ARG A 162 -15.18 34.95 33.63
C ARG A 162 -13.96 34.36 32.90
N THR A 163 -13.94 34.33 31.57
CA THR A 163 -12.81 33.77 30.79
C THR A 163 -11.43 34.25 31.26
N ASN A 164 -11.26 35.55 31.52
CA ASN A 164 -9.97 36.09 31.99
C ASN A 164 -9.58 35.58 33.39
N GLU A 165 -10.54 35.41 34.29
CA GLU A 165 -10.29 34.87 35.64
C GLU A 165 -9.81 33.41 35.55
N HIS A 166 -10.48 32.59 34.73
CA HIS A 166 -10.09 31.20 34.52
C HIS A 166 -8.74 31.07 33.81
N ALA A 167 -8.48 31.90 32.79
CA ALA A 167 -7.19 31.93 32.12
C ALA A 167 -6.05 32.34 33.06
N GLN A 168 -6.26 33.27 33.98
CA GLN A 168 -5.28 33.66 35.01
C GLN A 168 -4.98 32.51 35.98
N ASN A 169 -6.02 31.79 36.41
CA ASN A 169 -5.87 30.61 37.28
C ASN A 169 -5.09 29.50 36.57
N PHE A 170 -5.40 29.24 35.29
CA PHE A 170 -4.67 28.28 34.48
C PHE A 170 -3.21 28.71 34.25
N GLY A 171 -2.95 29.97 33.88
CA GLY A 171 -1.61 30.50 33.71
C GLY A 171 -0.75 30.42 34.98
N ALA A 172 -1.36 30.50 36.17
CA ALA A 172 -0.66 30.27 37.44
C ALA A 172 -0.23 28.80 37.62
N GLN A 173 -1.04 27.83 37.19
CA GLN A 173 -0.67 26.41 37.22
C GLN A 173 0.47 26.10 36.24
N VAL A 174 0.47 26.72 35.04
CA VAL A 174 1.58 26.55 34.07
C VAL A 174 2.86 27.20 34.58
N ASP A 175 2.79 28.38 35.21
CA ASP A 175 3.94 29.04 35.86
C ASP A 175 4.57 28.15 36.95
N GLU A 176 3.73 27.55 37.80
CA GLU A 176 4.15 26.59 38.81
C GLU A 176 4.91 25.41 38.19
N LEU A 177 4.36 24.80 37.14
CA LEU A 177 4.97 23.65 36.48
C LEU A 177 6.32 24.00 35.83
N LEU A 178 6.44 25.16 35.19
CA LEU A 178 7.71 25.62 34.65
C LEU A 178 8.76 25.82 35.76
N ARG A 179 8.39 26.44 36.89
CA ARG A 179 9.33 26.61 38.02
C ARG A 179 9.79 25.28 38.59
N ASN A 180 8.88 24.31 38.69
CA ASN A 180 9.17 23.00 39.30
C ASN A 180 9.94 22.06 38.35
N HIS A 181 9.70 22.14 37.04
CA HIS A 181 10.18 21.15 36.07
C HIS A 181 11.06 21.70 34.95
N ALA A 182 11.18 23.02 34.81
CA ALA A 182 12.06 23.69 33.85
C ALA A 182 13.06 24.68 34.51
N GLY A 183 13.06 24.79 35.84
CA GLY A 183 13.95 25.68 36.58
C GLY A 183 13.74 27.15 36.20
N ASP A 184 14.81 27.82 35.78
CA ASP A 184 14.77 29.23 35.36
C ASP A 184 14.41 29.41 33.87
N ASN A 185 14.22 28.34 33.10
CA ASN A 185 13.84 28.45 31.69
C ASN A 185 12.36 28.84 31.57
N ARG A 186 12.12 30.04 31.02
CA ARG A 186 10.79 30.64 30.84
C ARG A 186 10.27 30.57 29.41
N ARG A 187 10.97 29.85 28.53
CA ARG A 187 10.59 29.66 27.12
C ARG A 187 9.68 28.45 27.01
N LEU A 188 8.42 28.68 26.64
CA LEU A 188 7.38 27.66 26.55
C LEU A 188 6.86 27.60 25.12
N ALA A 189 6.98 26.45 24.48
CA ALA A 189 6.29 26.20 23.21
C ALA A 189 4.78 26.11 23.45
N VAL A 190 3.97 26.74 22.60
CA VAL A 190 2.51 26.64 22.63
C VAL A 190 2.00 26.41 21.21
N ASP A 191 1.21 25.36 20.99
CA ASP A 191 0.70 25.02 19.64
C ASP A 191 -0.48 25.90 19.22
N ARG A 192 -1.49 26.03 20.09
CA ARG A 192 -2.70 26.86 19.97
C ARG A 192 -3.14 27.24 21.38
N ILE A 193 -3.74 28.43 21.56
CA ILE A 193 -4.31 28.84 22.84
C ILE A 193 -5.30 29.98 22.63
N GLU A 194 -6.33 30.06 23.48
CA GLU A 194 -7.21 31.24 23.52
C GLU A 194 -6.43 32.51 23.88
N ALA A 195 -6.83 33.66 23.33
CA ALA A 195 -6.14 34.93 23.53
C ALA A 195 -6.00 35.32 25.02
N ALA A 196 -6.99 34.98 25.85
CA ALA A 196 -6.94 35.20 27.29
C ALA A 196 -5.84 34.36 27.97
N GLY A 197 -5.66 33.11 27.53
CA GLY A 197 -4.59 32.23 28.00
C GLY A 197 -3.21 32.74 27.61
N LEU A 198 -3.03 33.15 26.36
CA LEU A 198 -1.77 33.75 25.89
C LEU A 198 -1.37 34.94 26.78
N ARG A 199 -2.28 35.89 26.99
CA ARG A 199 -2.04 37.07 27.84
C ARG A 199 -1.75 36.70 29.29
N ALA A 200 -2.41 35.66 29.82
CA ALA A 200 -2.17 35.18 31.18
C ALA A 200 -0.76 34.57 31.33
N LEU A 201 -0.25 33.86 30.31
CA LEU A 201 1.12 33.34 30.29
C LEU A 201 2.15 34.47 30.17
N GLU A 202 1.96 35.42 29.25
CA GLU A 202 2.86 36.57 29.07
C GLU A 202 2.95 37.43 30.34
N ALA A 203 1.82 37.63 31.05
CA ALA A 203 1.78 38.36 32.32
C ALA A 203 2.60 37.68 33.44
N LYS A 204 2.96 36.40 33.29
CA LYS A 204 3.85 35.65 34.18
C LYS A 204 5.31 35.68 33.72
N GLY A 205 5.65 36.47 32.70
CA GLY A 205 6.98 36.52 32.11
C GLY A 205 7.37 35.21 31.43
N ILE A 206 6.41 34.49 30.86
CA ILE A 206 6.66 33.31 30.01
C ILE A 206 6.84 33.82 28.58
N GLU A 207 7.94 33.43 27.94
CA GLU A 207 8.18 33.66 26.53
C GLU A 207 7.50 32.54 25.73
N VAL A 208 6.40 32.89 25.05
CA VAL A 208 5.65 31.93 24.23
C VAL A 208 6.35 31.75 22.88
N CYS A 209 6.75 30.51 22.59
CA CYS A 209 7.41 30.09 21.36
C CYS A 209 6.46 29.23 20.51
N ASP A 210 6.80 29.05 19.23
CA ASP A 210 6.02 28.21 18.30
C ASP A 210 6.05 26.73 18.71
N GLY A 211 4.90 26.21 19.15
CA GLY A 211 4.72 24.80 19.49
C GLY A 211 4.50 23.89 18.30
N GLN A 212 3.98 24.39 17.18
CA GLN A 212 3.78 23.56 15.98
C GLN A 212 5.12 23.14 15.40
N ALA A 213 6.12 24.02 15.38
CA ALA A 213 7.47 23.66 14.97
C ALA A 213 8.08 22.52 15.81
N VAL A 214 7.70 22.39 17.09
CA VAL A 214 8.13 21.28 17.96
C VAL A 214 7.37 20.00 17.62
N THR A 215 6.03 20.06 17.56
CA THR A 215 5.20 18.87 17.38
C THR A 215 5.31 18.28 15.98
N GLU A 216 5.31 19.11 14.95
CA GLU A 216 5.48 18.67 13.55
C GLU A 216 6.81 17.92 13.36
N HIS A 217 7.92 18.44 13.89
CA HIS A 217 9.22 17.77 13.80
C HIS A 217 9.32 16.52 14.69
N ALA A 218 8.59 16.47 15.81
CA ALA A 218 8.53 15.28 16.64
C ALA A 218 7.78 14.16 15.92
N ARG A 219 6.59 14.48 15.38
CA ARG A 219 5.66 13.58 14.68
C ARG A 219 6.16 13.13 13.31
N MET A 220 6.99 13.93 12.66
CA MET A 220 7.54 13.66 11.33
C MET A 220 8.24 12.30 11.21
N ILE A 221 8.91 11.82 12.28
CA ILE A 221 9.63 10.53 12.28
C ILE A 221 8.85 9.51 13.12
N LYS A 222 8.37 8.45 12.47
CA LYS A 222 7.57 7.39 13.10
C LYS A 222 8.47 6.33 13.71
N GLY A 223 8.18 5.94 14.94
CA GLY A 223 8.83 4.80 15.59
C GLY A 223 8.34 3.46 15.01
N PRO A 224 9.02 2.34 15.32
CA PRO A 224 8.65 1.02 14.82
C PRO A 224 7.22 0.60 15.18
N ASP A 225 6.77 0.89 16.41
CA ASP A 225 5.41 0.60 16.83
C ASP A 225 4.37 1.55 16.19
N GLU A 226 4.74 2.79 15.82
CA GLU A 226 3.85 3.67 15.05
C GLU A 226 3.66 3.15 13.63
N ILE A 227 4.74 2.72 12.97
CA ILE A 227 4.66 2.11 11.63
C ILE A 227 3.75 0.87 11.64
N ARG A 228 3.83 0.03 12.67
CA ARG A 228 2.93 -1.13 12.84
C ARG A 228 1.47 -0.71 13.01
N ALA A 229 1.21 0.30 13.84
CA ALA A 229 -0.13 0.85 14.00
C ALA A 229 -0.67 1.42 12.68
N MET A 230 0.16 2.11 11.89
CA MET A 230 -0.21 2.62 10.56
C MET A 230 -0.55 1.48 9.59
N ARG A 231 0.22 0.38 9.56
CA ARG A 231 -0.11 -0.79 8.74
C ARG A 231 -1.48 -1.40 9.09
N CYS A 232 -1.78 -1.49 10.38
CA CYS A 232 -3.09 -1.95 10.86
C CYS A 232 -4.21 -0.99 10.45
N ALA A 233 -3.96 0.32 10.52
CA ALA A 233 -4.91 1.34 10.08
C ALA A 233 -5.16 1.26 8.58
N ILE A 234 -4.11 1.16 7.77
CA ILE A 234 -4.22 1.04 6.32
C ILE A 234 -5.03 -0.20 5.94
N ALA A 235 -4.69 -1.37 6.47
CA ALA A 235 -5.45 -2.59 6.20
C ALA A 235 -6.94 -2.48 6.59
N SER A 236 -7.24 -1.77 7.68
CA SER A 236 -8.61 -1.51 8.13
C SER A 236 -9.36 -0.54 7.21
N CYS A 237 -8.68 0.50 6.74
CA CYS A 237 -9.21 1.46 5.79
C CYS A 237 -9.48 0.80 4.44
N GLU A 238 -8.57 -0.05 3.95
CA GLU A 238 -8.75 -0.81 2.70
C GLU A 238 -9.94 -1.76 2.77
N ALA A 239 -10.15 -2.40 3.91
CA ALA A 239 -11.35 -3.20 4.14
C ALA A 239 -12.63 -2.35 4.14
N ALA A 240 -12.60 -1.13 4.71
CA ALA A 240 -13.71 -0.19 4.62
C ALA A 240 -13.92 0.33 3.19
N LEU A 241 -12.86 0.55 2.42
CA LEU A 241 -12.94 0.91 1.00
C LEU A 241 -13.57 -0.19 0.16
N ALA A 242 -13.41 -1.47 0.51
CA ALA A 242 -14.14 -2.55 -0.13
C ALA A 242 -15.66 -2.44 0.11
N GLU A 243 -16.08 -2.01 1.31
CA GLU A 243 -17.49 -1.72 1.64
C GLU A 243 -18.01 -0.49 0.87
N VAL A 244 -17.19 0.57 0.75
CA VAL A 244 -17.48 1.73 -0.10
C VAL A 244 -17.69 1.31 -1.55
N ARG A 245 -16.78 0.50 -2.10
CA ARG A 245 -16.88 0.02 -3.49
C ARG A 245 -18.17 -0.76 -3.75
N GLN A 246 -18.64 -1.53 -2.76
CA GLN A 246 -19.91 -2.24 -2.81
C GLN A 246 -21.12 -1.30 -2.76
N ALA A 247 -21.00 -0.15 -2.09
CA ALA A 247 -22.07 0.85 -2.02
C ALA A 247 -22.20 1.68 -3.31
N ILE A 248 -21.19 1.71 -4.19
CA ILE A 248 -21.22 2.47 -5.44
C ILE A 248 -22.11 1.77 -6.48
N HIS A 249 -23.30 2.31 -6.71
CA HIS A 249 -24.15 1.96 -7.85
C HIS A 249 -25.06 3.13 -8.25
N ALA A 250 -25.64 3.11 -9.45
CA ALA A 250 -26.58 4.15 -9.84
C ALA A 250 -27.82 4.18 -8.94
N GLY A 251 -28.34 5.37 -8.69
CA GLY A 251 -29.54 5.60 -7.89
C GLY A 251 -29.31 5.84 -6.40
N VAL A 252 -28.11 5.55 -5.86
CA VAL A 252 -27.73 6.00 -4.51
C VAL A 252 -27.13 7.39 -4.54
N THR A 253 -27.14 8.09 -3.40
CA THR A 253 -26.49 9.39 -3.26
C THR A 253 -25.02 9.26 -2.91
N GLU A 254 -24.23 10.31 -3.15
CA GLU A 254 -22.84 10.39 -2.65
C GLU A 254 -22.79 10.16 -1.14
N ASN A 255 -23.75 10.71 -0.38
CA ASN A 255 -23.87 10.49 1.06
C ASN A 255 -24.08 9.02 1.43
N ASP A 256 -24.84 8.24 0.64
CA ASP A 256 -25.04 6.80 0.91
C ASP A 256 -23.71 6.03 0.74
N VAL A 257 -22.93 6.39 -0.29
CA VAL A 257 -21.61 5.79 -0.54
C VAL A 257 -20.62 6.18 0.56
N TRP A 258 -20.54 7.45 0.90
CA TRP A 258 -19.61 7.95 1.93
C TRP A 258 -19.98 7.42 3.34
N ALA A 259 -21.27 7.21 3.61
CA ALA A 259 -21.73 6.58 4.85
C ALA A 259 -21.16 5.16 5.04
N ALA A 260 -20.88 4.42 3.96
CA ALA A 260 -20.21 3.12 4.04
C ALA A 260 -18.79 3.25 4.59
N LEU A 261 -18.03 4.30 4.21
CA LEU A 261 -16.69 4.56 4.74
C LEU A 261 -16.75 4.85 6.24
N HIS A 262 -17.68 5.73 6.66
CA HIS A 262 -17.90 6.02 8.08
C HIS A 262 -18.22 4.76 8.88
N ALA A 263 -19.20 3.97 8.41
CA ALA A 263 -19.60 2.75 9.10
C ALA A 263 -18.46 1.72 9.16
N GLY A 264 -17.75 1.52 8.04
CA GLY A 264 -16.61 0.61 7.95
C GLY A 264 -15.46 1.00 8.88
N ASN A 265 -15.18 2.30 9.01
CA ASN A 265 -14.17 2.83 9.92
C ASN A 265 -14.54 2.59 11.40
N ILE A 266 -15.74 3.03 11.79
CA ILE A 266 -16.21 2.92 13.18
C ILE A 266 -16.31 1.47 13.63
N ARG A 267 -16.77 0.55 12.77
CA ARG A 267 -16.85 -0.89 13.09
C ARG A 267 -15.49 -1.53 13.41
N ARG A 268 -14.40 -0.96 12.89
CA ARG A 268 -13.03 -1.43 13.16
C ARG A 268 -12.37 -0.71 14.34
N GLY A 269 -13.01 0.35 14.84
CA GLY A 269 -12.52 1.15 15.96
C GLY A 269 -11.65 2.33 15.52
N GLY A 270 -11.83 2.81 14.29
CA GLY A 270 -11.35 4.15 13.92
C GLY A 270 -12.26 5.26 14.43
N GLU A 271 -11.90 6.50 14.16
CA GLU A 271 -12.38 7.66 14.92
C GLU A 271 -13.25 8.61 14.10
N TRP A 272 -12.73 9.21 13.02
CA TRP A 272 -13.51 10.12 12.15
C TRP A 272 -12.92 10.22 10.73
N ILE A 273 -13.48 11.13 9.92
CA ILE A 273 -13.00 11.50 8.58
C ILE A 273 -12.88 13.03 8.56
N GLU A 274 -11.73 13.56 8.14
CA GLU A 274 -11.36 14.98 8.25
C GLU A 274 -12.13 15.87 7.26
N THR A 275 -12.46 15.34 6.07
CA THR A 275 -13.07 16.10 4.98
C THR A 275 -14.41 15.52 4.56
N ARG A 276 -14.94 16.03 3.44
CA ARG A 276 -16.08 15.46 2.70
C ARG A 276 -15.69 15.17 1.25
N LEU A 277 -14.44 14.78 0.98
CA LEU A 277 -13.93 14.64 -0.39
C LEU A 277 -14.34 13.34 -1.08
N LEU A 278 -15.65 13.12 -1.18
CA LEU A 278 -16.25 12.18 -2.13
C LEU A 278 -17.14 12.98 -3.09
N SER A 279 -16.89 12.90 -4.39
CA SER A 279 -17.73 13.56 -5.40
C SER A 279 -17.96 12.66 -6.60
N SER A 280 -19.07 12.89 -7.30
CA SER A 280 -19.49 12.05 -8.42
C SER A 280 -19.85 12.82 -9.69
N GLY A 281 -19.51 12.22 -10.83
CA GLY A 281 -19.75 12.74 -12.18
C GLY A 281 -19.14 14.13 -12.37
N PRO A 282 -19.93 15.13 -12.82
CA PRO A 282 -19.44 16.48 -13.05
C PRO A 282 -19.01 17.21 -11.77
N ARG A 283 -19.28 16.65 -10.58
CA ARG A 283 -18.80 17.22 -9.32
C ARG A 283 -17.35 16.86 -9.01
N THR A 284 -16.75 15.93 -9.75
CA THR A 284 -15.31 15.62 -9.64
C THR A 284 -14.42 16.71 -10.24
N ASN A 285 -14.99 17.64 -11.02
CA ASN A 285 -14.28 18.75 -11.65
C ASN A 285 -15.07 20.09 -11.51
N PRO A 286 -14.50 21.12 -10.87
CA PRO A 286 -13.21 21.10 -10.17
C PRO A 286 -13.26 20.26 -8.89
N TRP A 287 -12.09 19.80 -8.42
CA TRP A 287 -11.92 19.12 -7.12
C TRP A 287 -12.36 19.99 -5.94
N TYR A 288 -12.44 19.40 -4.75
CA TYR A 288 -12.92 20.02 -3.51
C TYR A 288 -14.43 20.29 -3.43
N GLN A 289 -15.21 19.85 -4.41
CA GLN A 289 -16.66 19.78 -4.24
C GLN A 289 -17.01 18.69 -3.22
N GLU A 290 -17.70 19.08 -2.14
CA GLU A 290 -17.97 18.19 -1.02
C GLU A 290 -19.08 17.18 -1.30
N CYS A 291 -18.96 15.98 -0.74
CA CYS A 291 -19.96 14.92 -0.72
C CYS A 291 -21.34 15.47 -0.32
N GLY A 292 -22.38 15.11 -1.05
CA GLY A 292 -23.70 15.67 -0.82
C GLY A 292 -24.86 14.80 -1.30
N PRO A 293 -26.02 15.41 -1.58
CA PRO A 293 -27.23 14.68 -1.94
C PRO A 293 -27.28 14.28 -3.43
N ARG A 294 -26.21 14.46 -4.20
CA ARG A 294 -26.22 14.12 -5.63
C ARG A 294 -26.43 12.62 -5.77
N VAL A 295 -27.44 12.25 -6.56
CA VAL A 295 -27.68 10.87 -6.96
C VAL A 295 -26.67 10.49 -8.03
N LEU A 296 -25.97 9.37 -7.82
CA LEU A 296 -25.03 8.78 -8.77
C LEU A 296 -25.80 8.22 -9.97
N HIS A 297 -25.23 8.39 -11.15
CA HIS A 297 -25.69 7.79 -12.39
C HIS A 297 -24.62 6.86 -12.96
N ASP A 298 -25.06 5.90 -13.76
CA ASP A 298 -24.17 5.03 -14.52
C ASP A 298 -23.21 5.87 -15.38
N GLY A 299 -21.91 5.53 -15.34
CA GLY A 299 -20.85 6.23 -16.07
C GLY A 299 -20.27 7.47 -15.38
N ASP A 300 -20.80 7.86 -14.21
CA ASP A 300 -20.17 8.89 -13.37
C ASP A 300 -18.82 8.39 -12.83
N LEU A 301 -17.77 9.22 -12.90
CA LEU A 301 -16.63 9.01 -12.01
C LEU A 301 -17.07 9.19 -10.56
N VAL A 302 -16.54 8.39 -9.64
CA VAL A 302 -16.70 8.58 -8.19
C VAL A 302 -15.29 8.70 -7.63
N ALA A 303 -14.86 9.93 -7.35
CA ALA A 303 -13.55 10.21 -6.80
C ALA A 303 -13.67 10.43 -5.30
N LEU A 304 -12.88 9.69 -4.53
CA LEU A 304 -12.82 9.73 -3.07
C LEU A 304 -11.40 9.99 -2.63
N ASP A 305 -11.27 10.88 -1.65
CA ASP A 305 -10.16 10.98 -0.72
C ASP A 305 -10.56 10.37 0.62
N THR A 306 -9.74 9.51 1.21
CA THR A 306 -10.15 8.88 2.48
C THR A 306 -10.08 9.87 3.63
N ASP A 307 -9.03 10.69 3.74
CA ASP A 307 -8.88 11.68 4.81
C ASP A 307 -9.24 11.12 6.20
N LEU A 308 -8.86 9.87 6.45
CA LEU A 308 -9.52 9.02 7.45
C LEU A 308 -8.65 8.87 8.69
N VAL A 309 -9.16 9.29 9.85
CA VAL A 309 -8.55 8.96 11.14
C VAL A 309 -9.04 7.59 11.59
N GLY A 310 -8.19 6.60 11.41
CA GLY A 310 -8.50 5.19 11.53
C GLY A 310 -8.19 4.59 12.89
N VAL A 311 -8.04 3.26 12.91
CA VAL A 311 -7.70 2.53 14.13
C VAL A 311 -6.37 3.03 14.72
N TYR A 312 -6.22 2.92 16.04
CA TYR A 312 -5.11 3.52 16.77
C TYR A 312 -4.95 5.04 16.59
N GLY A 313 -5.94 5.72 15.99
CA GLY A 313 -5.90 7.15 15.68
C GLY A 313 -4.93 7.51 14.57
N MET A 314 -4.47 6.53 13.78
CA MET A 314 -3.58 6.79 12.66
C MET A 314 -4.38 7.23 11.45
N CYS A 315 -3.92 8.32 10.81
CA CYS A 315 -4.47 8.76 9.55
C CYS A 315 -4.08 7.78 8.44
N VAL A 316 -5.08 7.41 7.65
CA VAL A 316 -4.91 6.73 6.37
C VAL A 316 -5.45 7.66 5.32
N ASP A 317 -4.52 8.23 4.56
CA ASP A 317 -4.85 9.19 3.55
C ASP A 317 -4.45 8.64 2.18
N MET A 318 -5.48 8.24 1.45
CA MET A 318 -5.36 7.65 0.13
C MET A 318 -6.57 8.02 -0.70
N SER A 319 -6.34 8.23 -1.99
CA SER A 319 -7.40 8.55 -2.91
C SER A 319 -7.57 7.50 -3.99
N ARG A 320 -8.83 7.22 -4.34
CA ARG A 320 -9.20 6.34 -5.45
C ARG A 320 -10.34 6.97 -6.24
N THR A 321 -10.32 6.71 -7.54
CA THR A 321 -11.41 7.08 -8.44
C THR A 321 -12.00 5.83 -9.08
N TRP A 322 -13.31 5.64 -8.98
CA TRP A 322 -14.05 4.53 -9.58
C TRP A 322 -14.96 5.00 -10.70
N ILE A 323 -15.50 4.06 -11.47
CA ILE A 323 -16.63 4.28 -12.37
C ILE A 323 -17.90 3.74 -11.71
N CYS A 324 -18.96 4.55 -11.66
CA CYS A 324 -20.25 4.12 -11.15
C CYS A 324 -20.97 3.23 -12.17
N GLY A 325 -21.47 2.09 -11.70
CA GLY A 325 -22.15 1.11 -12.52
C GLY A 325 -21.21 0.20 -13.30
N ASP A 326 -21.79 -0.78 -13.99
CA ASP A 326 -21.06 -1.67 -14.89
C ASP A 326 -20.94 -1.06 -16.30
N VAL A 327 -20.38 0.15 -16.35
CA VAL A 327 -20.20 0.91 -17.59
C VAL A 327 -18.72 1.09 -17.87
N GLU A 328 -18.41 1.10 -19.15
CA GLU A 328 -17.08 1.36 -19.66
C GLU A 328 -16.73 2.85 -19.54
N PRO A 329 -15.59 3.20 -18.90
CA PRO A 329 -15.16 4.58 -18.82
C PRO A 329 -14.92 5.17 -20.21
N THR A 330 -15.21 6.46 -20.37
CA THR A 330 -14.96 7.18 -21.62
C THR A 330 -13.47 7.28 -21.92
N ALA A 331 -13.09 7.53 -23.18
CA ALA A 331 -11.70 7.74 -23.56
C ALA A 331 -11.03 8.86 -22.75
N GLU A 332 -11.79 9.91 -22.42
CA GLU A 332 -11.31 11.02 -21.61
C GLU A 332 -11.08 10.61 -20.15
N GLN A 333 -12.02 9.92 -19.53
CA GLN A 333 -11.86 9.39 -18.17
C GLN A 333 -10.64 8.46 -18.07
N LYS A 334 -10.43 7.57 -19.08
CA LYS A 334 -9.24 6.70 -19.17
C LYS A 334 -7.93 7.49 -19.31
N ARG A 335 -7.95 8.58 -20.08
CA ARG A 335 -6.78 9.46 -20.27
C ARG A 335 -6.40 10.17 -18.97
N LEU A 336 -7.36 10.82 -18.30
CA LEU A 336 -7.15 11.50 -17.02
C LEU A 336 -6.60 10.54 -15.96
N TYR A 337 -7.19 9.34 -15.88
CA TYR A 337 -6.76 8.31 -14.93
C TYR A 337 -5.31 7.86 -15.14
N ARG A 338 -4.91 7.65 -16.41
CA ARG A 338 -3.54 7.25 -16.75
C ARG A 338 -2.51 8.30 -16.36
N ILE A 339 -2.82 9.58 -16.61
CA ILE A 339 -1.95 10.70 -16.22
C ILE A 339 -1.78 10.75 -14.70
N ALA A 340 -2.88 10.58 -13.95
CA ALA A 340 -2.83 10.59 -12.49
C ALA A 340 -1.97 9.44 -11.95
N LEU A 341 -2.13 8.23 -12.50
CA LEU A 341 -1.37 7.06 -12.10
C LEU A 341 0.12 7.19 -12.44
N GLU A 342 0.45 7.68 -13.64
CA GLU A 342 1.84 7.97 -14.03
C GLU A 342 2.47 8.99 -13.08
N HIS A 343 1.73 10.02 -12.68
CA HIS A 343 2.22 11.07 -11.80
C HIS A 343 2.62 10.54 -10.42
N ILE A 344 1.73 9.80 -9.73
CA ILE A 344 2.03 9.28 -8.39
C ILE A 344 3.16 8.23 -8.42
N ASN A 345 3.21 7.38 -9.46
CA ASN A 345 4.26 6.36 -9.58
C ASN A 345 5.62 6.99 -9.87
N ALA A 346 5.70 7.93 -10.81
CA ALA A 346 6.96 8.59 -11.15
C ALA A 346 7.51 9.41 -9.96
N ASN A 347 6.64 10.07 -9.20
CA ASN A 347 7.03 10.83 -8.02
C ASN A 347 7.48 9.91 -6.87
N ALA A 348 6.80 8.78 -6.64
CA ALA A 348 7.17 7.83 -5.59
C ALA A 348 8.61 7.31 -5.74
N GLU A 349 9.06 7.03 -6.98
CA GLU A 349 10.43 6.57 -7.29
C GLU A 349 11.55 7.54 -6.86
N MET A 350 11.21 8.80 -6.58
CA MET A 350 12.18 9.80 -6.12
C MET A 350 12.41 9.74 -4.60
N VAL A 351 11.56 9.03 -3.87
CA VAL A 351 11.56 9.05 -2.41
C VAL A 351 12.65 8.14 -1.86
N LYS A 352 13.60 8.76 -1.16
CA LYS A 352 14.63 8.09 -0.34
C LYS A 352 15.22 9.08 0.67
N PRO A 353 15.86 8.60 1.75
CA PRO A 353 16.57 9.48 2.67
C PRO A 353 17.60 10.37 1.95
N GLY A 354 17.75 11.61 2.41
CA GLY A 354 18.72 12.54 1.85
C GLY A 354 18.20 13.41 0.70
N VAL A 355 17.06 13.07 0.09
CA VAL A 355 16.47 13.88 -0.98
C VAL A 355 15.84 15.13 -0.40
N LYS A 356 16.12 16.28 -1.01
CA LYS A 356 15.57 17.56 -0.58
C LYS A 356 14.15 17.77 -1.09
N PHE A 357 13.35 18.52 -0.34
CA PHE A 357 11.98 18.87 -0.78
C PHE A 357 11.99 19.67 -2.09
N SER A 358 12.99 20.53 -2.28
CA SER A 358 13.20 21.27 -3.51
C SER A 358 13.59 20.37 -4.69
N GLU A 359 14.32 19.28 -4.46
CA GLU A 359 14.64 18.29 -5.50
C GLU A 359 13.40 17.51 -5.94
N LEU A 360 12.53 17.13 -5.01
CA LEU A 360 11.22 16.52 -5.32
C LEU A 360 10.35 17.47 -6.13
N THR A 361 10.29 18.74 -5.72
CA THR A 361 9.54 19.78 -6.43
C THR A 361 10.07 19.95 -7.87
N GLN A 362 11.38 20.16 -8.02
CA GLN A 362 11.98 20.50 -9.31
C GLN A 362 11.94 19.35 -10.31
N ASN A 363 12.27 18.14 -9.85
CA ASN A 363 12.47 16.96 -10.69
C ASN A 363 11.23 16.05 -10.78
N GLY A 364 10.19 16.31 -9.99
CA GLY A 364 8.94 15.56 -10.04
C GLY A 364 8.22 15.65 -11.38
N HIS A 365 7.39 14.65 -11.66
CA HIS A 365 6.65 14.53 -12.91
C HIS A 365 5.83 15.79 -13.18
N ARG A 366 5.91 16.34 -14.40
CA ARG A 366 5.13 17.51 -14.79
C ARG A 366 3.81 17.07 -15.42
N LEU A 367 2.69 17.44 -14.78
CA LEU A 367 1.36 17.25 -15.37
C LEU A 367 1.24 17.98 -16.73
N PRO A 368 0.35 17.51 -17.64
CA PRO A 368 0.03 18.21 -18.87
C PRO A 368 -0.42 19.65 -18.59
N GLU A 369 -0.05 20.58 -19.47
CA GLU A 369 -0.32 22.01 -19.29
C GLU A 369 -1.81 22.32 -19.09
N SER A 370 -2.70 21.60 -19.77
CA SER A 370 -4.16 21.73 -19.65
C SER A 370 -4.71 21.38 -18.26
N CYS A 371 -4.01 20.54 -17.49
CA CYS A 371 -4.42 20.13 -16.15
C CYS A 371 -3.80 20.99 -15.03
N ARG A 372 -2.73 21.76 -15.33
CA ARG A 372 -1.94 22.44 -14.28
C ARG A 372 -2.72 23.51 -13.54
N ALA A 373 -3.65 24.20 -14.19
CA ALA A 373 -4.45 25.25 -13.54
C ALA A 373 -5.31 24.72 -12.37
N GLN A 374 -5.66 23.42 -12.39
CA GLN A 374 -6.47 22.77 -11.37
C GLN A 374 -5.73 21.67 -10.59
N ARG A 375 -4.42 21.50 -10.79
CA ARG A 375 -3.59 20.51 -10.07
C ARG A 375 -3.77 20.60 -8.55
N TYR A 376 -3.41 19.53 -7.86
CA TYR A 376 -3.46 19.52 -6.40
C TYR A 376 -2.51 20.54 -5.76
N GLY A 377 -2.75 20.92 -4.51
CA GLY A 377 -1.97 21.96 -3.82
C GLY A 377 -0.53 21.56 -3.46
N VAL A 378 -0.25 20.26 -3.46
CA VAL A 378 1.05 19.65 -3.15
C VAL A 378 1.27 18.41 -4.02
N MET A 379 2.53 18.01 -4.19
CA MET A 379 2.92 16.73 -4.77
C MET A 379 3.03 15.65 -3.69
N PHE A 380 3.41 16.05 -2.48
CA PHE A 380 3.46 15.20 -1.30
C PHE A 380 3.09 15.98 -0.06
N HIS A 381 2.59 15.29 0.97
CA HIS A 381 2.66 15.78 2.34
C HIS A 381 2.99 14.66 3.32
N GLY A 382 3.37 15.02 4.55
CA GLY A 382 3.54 14.08 5.64
C GLY A 382 2.20 13.61 6.19
N VAL A 383 2.19 12.40 6.78
CA VAL A 383 1.00 11.85 7.41
C VAL A 383 1.36 11.05 8.66
N GLY A 384 0.51 11.12 9.68
CA GLY A 384 0.67 10.42 10.95
C GLY A 384 -0.65 10.23 11.66
N LEU A 385 -1.00 11.12 12.60
CA LEU A 385 -2.32 11.13 13.26
C LEU A 385 -3.39 11.89 12.46
N CYS A 386 -2.94 12.72 11.51
CA CYS A 386 -3.66 13.48 10.50
C CYS A 386 -2.63 13.83 9.40
N ASP A 387 -2.95 14.77 8.51
CA ASP A 387 -1.96 15.45 7.68
C ASP A 387 -0.92 16.15 8.55
N GLU A 388 0.34 15.99 8.19
CA GLU A 388 1.49 16.45 8.96
C GLU A 388 2.53 17.10 8.05
N TYR A 389 3.46 17.82 8.65
CA TYR A 389 4.66 18.27 7.96
C TYR A 389 5.44 17.08 7.34
N PRO A 390 6.00 17.23 6.13
CA PRO A 390 6.07 18.44 5.30
C PRO A 390 4.91 18.58 4.31
N CYS A 391 4.80 19.74 3.64
CA CYS A 391 4.01 19.96 2.42
C CYS A 391 4.99 20.27 1.28
N ILE A 392 5.10 19.39 0.29
CA ILE A 392 6.04 19.52 -0.82
C ILE A 392 5.27 20.01 -2.04
N ARG A 393 5.51 21.28 -2.40
CA ARG A 393 4.72 22.02 -3.40
C ARG A 393 5.04 21.62 -4.83
N TYR A 394 4.11 21.91 -5.74
CA TYR A 394 4.43 21.98 -7.16
C TYR A 394 5.37 23.17 -7.45
N PRO A 395 6.16 23.11 -8.52
CA PRO A 395 7.09 24.19 -8.92
C PRO A 395 6.45 25.56 -9.09
N GLU A 396 5.21 25.59 -9.56
CA GLU A 396 4.41 26.79 -9.73
C GLU A 396 4.18 27.54 -8.40
N ASP A 397 4.12 26.83 -7.26
CA ASP A 397 3.83 27.40 -5.94
C ASP A 397 5.06 27.47 -5.03
N PHE A 398 6.20 26.92 -5.46
CA PHE A 398 7.40 26.80 -4.64
C PHE A 398 7.91 28.16 -4.15
N ASN A 399 7.92 29.18 -5.01
CA ASN A 399 8.38 30.51 -4.63
C ASN A 399 7.44 31.22 -3.63
N SER A 400 6.16 30.84 -3.58
CA SER A 400 5.15 31.46 -2.72
C SER A 400 5.02 30.76 -1.37
N TYR A 401 5.06 29.43 -1.36
CA TYR A 401 4.77 28.60 -0.19
C TYR A 401 5.79 27.49 0.06
N GLY A 402 6.71 27.24 -0.87
CA GLY A 402 7.72 26.19 -0.74
C GLY A 402 8.78 26.55 0.30
N TYR A 403 9.43 25.52 0.82
CA TYR A 403 10.50 25.63 1.80
C TYR A 403 11.45 24.44 1.68
N GLU A 404 12.65 24.62 2.23
CA GLU A 404 13.67 23.57 2.22
C GLU A 404 13.49 22.59 3.39
N GLY A 405 13.95 21.36 3.16
CA GLY A 405 13.98 20.27 4.10
C GLY A 405 14.50 19.02 3.41
N GLU A 406 14.69 17.95 4.17
CA GLU A 406 15.28 16.71 3.68
C GLU A 406 14.47 15.52 4.18
N LEU A 407 14.23 14.56 3.29
CA LEU A 407 13.60 13.29 3.63
C LEU A 407 14.50 12.47 4.55
N GLN A 408 13.91 11.89 5.59
CA GLN A 408 14.59 11.08 6.59
C GLN A 408 13.88 9.73 6.74
N GLU A 409 14.65 8.70 7.08
CA GLU A 409 14.09 7.39 7.42
C GLU A 409 13.03 7.51 8.53
N GLY A 410 11.93 6.79 8.37
CA GLY A 410 10.79 6.83 9.29
C GLY A 410 9.79 7.95 9.01
N MET A 411 10.04 8.84 8.05
CA MET A 411 8.98 9.70 7.51
C MET A 411 7.95 8.85 6.77
N VAL A 412 6.68 9.26 6.85
CA VAL A 412 5.59 8.68 6.05
C VAL A 412 4.96 9.81 5.29
N LEU A 413 4.82 9.66 3.97
CA LEU A 413 4.31 10.67 3.06
C LEU A 413 3.12 10.12 2.28
N CYS A 414 2.17 10.98 1.97
CA CYS A 414 1.25 10.78 0.87
C CYS A 414 1.85 11.34 -0.42
N VAL A 415 1.67 10.64 -1.54
CA VAL A 415 2.04 11.08 -2.89
C VAL A 415 0.78 11.22 -3.73
N GLU A 416 0.57 12.40 -4.31
CA GLU A 416 -0.76 12.81 -4.74
C GLU A 416 -0.84 13.25 -6.18
N ALA A 417 -1.97 12.94 -6.82
CA ALA A 417 -2.36 13.47 -8.12
C ALA A 417 -3.84 13.84 -8.14
N TYR A 418 -4.12 15.09 -8.51
CA TYR A 418 -5.41 15.46 -9.09
C TYR A 418 -5.23 15.86 -10.55
N VAL A 419 -6.04 15.29 -11.44
CA VAL A 419 -5.99 15.51 -12.87
C VAL A 419 -7.39 15.79 -13.41
N GLY A 420 -7.62 17.04 -13.80
CA GLY A 420 -8.82 17.52 -14.47
C GLY A 420 -8.50 18.80 -15.25
N GLU A 421 -9.12 18.97 -16.40
CA GLU A 421 -8.94 20.17 -17.23
C GLU A 421 -9.95 21.26 -16.85
N VAL A 422 -9.56 22.52 -17.08
CA VAL A 422 -10.48 23.67 -16.96
C VAL A 422 -11.64 23.50 -17.94
N ASP A 423 -12.86 23.71 -17.44
CA ASP A 423 -14.11 23.46 -18.15
C ASP A 423 -14.34 21.98 -18.57
N GLY A 424 -13.49 21.07 -18.09
CA GLY A 424 -13.63 19.63 -18.24
C GLY A 424 -14.77 19.08 -17.38
N LYS A 425 -15.40 17.99 -17.84
CA LYS A 425 -16.50 17.35 -17.10
C LYS A 425 -15.99 16.54 -15.92
N ASP A 426 -14.93 15.77 -16.12
CA ASP A 426 -14.48 14.75 -15.19
C ASP A 426 -13.12 15.15 -14.58
N GLY A 427 -12.86 14.68 -13.36
CA GLY A 427 -11.59 14.83 -12.66
C GLY A 427 -11.22 13.54 -11.93
N VAL A 428 -9.93 13.21 -11.89
CA VAL A 428 -9.42 12.02 -11.21
C VAL A 428 -8.53 12.45 -10.05
N LYS A 429 -8.80 11.92 -8.85
CA LYS A 429 -7.89 11.99 -7.69
C LYS A 429 -7.34 10.58 -7.43
N LEU A 430 -6.02 10.46 -7.37
CA LEU A 430 -5.29 9.25 -6.97
C LEU A 430 -4.17 9.61 -6.02
N GLU A 431 -3.93 8.74 -5.06
CA GLU A 431 -2.93 8.97 -4.02
C GLU A 431 -2.56 7.67 -3.31
N ASN A 432 -1.33 7.60 -2.85
CA ASN A 432 -0.83 6.49 -2.05
C ASN A 432 -0.01 7.01 -0.88
N GLN A 433 0.02 6.21 0.19
CA GLN A 433 0.83 6.47 1.37
C GLN A 433 2.07 5.57 1.37
N LEU A 434 3.24 6.15 1.62
CA LEU A 434 4.54 5.47 1.57
C LEU A 434 5.42 5.79 2.78
N LEU A 435 6.23 4.84 3.20
CA LEU A 435 7.24 4.96 4.25
C LEU A 435 8.60 5.23 3.61
N VAL A 436 9.33 6.23 4.09
CA VAL A 436 10.75 6.42 3.76
C VAL A 436 11.58 5.41 4.55
N THR A 437 12.21 4.47 3.85
CA THR A 437 13.08 3.43 4.44
C THR A 437 14.53 3.90 4.44
N ASN A 438 15.47 3.10 4.96
CA ASN A 438 16.89 3.46 4.97
C ASN A 438 17.54 3.54 3.57
N THR A 439 16.94 2.96 2.53
CA THR A 439 17.53 2.91 1.17
C THR A 439 16.60 3.41 0.07
N GLY A 440 15.34 3.71 0.38
CA GLY A 440 14.34 4.11 -0.60
C GLY A 440 13.00 4.41 0.06
N TYR A 441 11.94 3.84 -0.50
CA TYR A 441 10.60 3.89 0.05
C TYR A 441 9.95 2.51 0.07
N GLU A 442 8.91 2.37 0.87
CA GLU A 442 8.00 1.23 0.87
C GLU A 442 6.58 1.76 0.71
N LEU A 443 5.85 1.25 -0.28
CA LEU A 443 4.43 1.56 -0.42
C LEU A 443 3.66 0.86 0.71
N LEU A 444 2.91 1.62 1.50
CA LEU A 444 2.10 1.06 2.58
C LEU A 444 0.67 0.74 2.14
N THR A 445 0.17 1.45 1.12
CA THR A 445 -1.17 1.26 0.54
C THR A 445 -1.15 0.27 -0.61
N HIS A 446 -2.01 -0.74 -0.54
CA HIS A 446 -2.12 -1.82 -1.50
C HIS A 446 -3.52 -1.92 -2.15
N TYR A 447 -4.44 -1.00 -1.83
CA TYR A 447 -5.77 -0.97 -2.44
C TYR A 447 -5.67 -0.86 -3.97
N PRO A 448 -6.35 -1.73 -4.73
CA PRO A 448 -6.19 -1.80 -6.18
C PRO A 448 -6.65 -0.52 -6.88
N PHE A 449 -6.04 -0.26 -8.04
CA PHE A 449 -6.54 0.71 -9.02
C PHE A 449 -7.61 0.06 -9.90
N GLU A 450 -8.58 0.83 -10.39
CA GLU A 450 -9.71 0.27 -11.14
C GLU A 450 -9.30 -0.15 -12.56
N GLU A 451 -9.30 -1.47 -12.82
CA GLU A 451 -8.77 -2.07 -14.06
C GLU A 451 -9.46 -1.57 -15.34
N LYS A 452 -10.75 -1.19 -15.23
CA LYS A 452 -11.56 -0.67 -16.33
C LYS A 452 -10.99 0.59 -16.97
N PHE A 453 -10.19 1.38 -16.25
CA PHE A 453 -9.53 2.55 -16.84
C PHE A 453 -8.33 2.18 -17.74
N PHE A 454 -7.89 0.92 -17.70
CA PHE A 454 -6.78 0.41 -18.51
C PHE A 454 -7.25 -0.43 -19.71
N ALA A 455 -8.51 -0.89 -19.72
CA ALA A 455 -9.10 -1.67 -20.81
C ALA A 455 -9.55 -0.78 -21.98
N SER A 456 -9.47 -1.28 -23.22
CA SER A 456 -10.08 -0.67 -24.42
C SER A 456 -11.32 -1.47 -24.84
N GLN A 457 -12.47 -0.78 -24.95
CA GLN A 457 -13.86 -1.25 -25.27
C GLN A 457 -14.01 -2.10 -26.55
N PRO A 458 -15.08 -2.95 -26.77
CA PRO A 458 -16.50 -2.54 -26.63
C PRO A 458 -17.61 -3.57 -26.19
N MET A 459 -18.73 -2.95 -25.75
CA MET A 459 -20.19 -3.27 -25.80
C MET A 459 -20.86 -4.58 -25.28
N SER A 460 -21.71 -4.37 -24.25
CA SER A 460 -23.14 -4.79 -24.08
C SER A 460 -23.54 -6.16 -23.46
N GLN A 461 -23.90 -6.08 -22.16
CA GLN A 461 -25.00 -6.72 -21.39
C GLN A 461 -24.94 -8.15 -20.79
N SER A 462 -25.07 -8.15 -19.45
CA SER A 462 -25.68 -9.12 -18.50
C SER A 462 -24.82 -10.28 -17.93
N PRO A 463 -25.01 -10.64 -16.64
CA PRO A 463 -23.92 -10.94 -15.69
C PRO A 463 -23.68 -12.44 -15.46
N LEU A 464 -22.52 -12.79 -14.86
CA LEU A 464 -22.21 -13.92 -13.92
C LEU A 464 -20.68 -14.22 -13.93
N PRO A 465 -20.09 -14.99 -12.98
CA PRO A 465 -20.33 -15.15 -11.53
C PRO A 465 -19.03 -15.06 -10.67
N SER A 466 -19.22 -15.12 -9.35
CA SER A 466 -18.20 -15.13 -8.28
C SER A 466 -17.10 -16.19 -8.43
N SER A 467 -15.87 -15.82 -8.06
CA SER A 467 -14.69 -16.67 -7.96
C SER A 467 -14.85 -17.77 -6.89
N SER A 468 -15.12 -19.01 -7.30
CA SER A 468 -14.80 -20.22 -6.53
C SER A 468 -13.59 -20.89 -7.18
N THR A 469 -12.62 -21.31 -6.36
CA THR A 469 -11.45 -22.07 -6.80
C THR A 469 -11.70 -23.59 -6.78
N ASP A 470 -12.97 -24.03 -6.73
CA ASP A 470 -13.35 -25.44 -6.72
C ASP A 470 -13.29 -26.03 -8.14
N MET A 471 -12.07 -26.23 -8.65
CA MET A 471 -11.85 -26.96 -9.88
C MET A 471 -11.97 -28.47 -9.60
N PRO A 472 -12.83 -29.21 -10.31
CA PRO A 472 -12.96 -30.65 -10.12
C PRO A 472 -11.64 -31.37 -10.44
N VAL A 473 -11.08 -32.04 -9.44
CA VAL A 473 -9.82 -32.76 -9.57
C VAL A 473 -9.98 -33.84 -10.65
N GLY A 474 -9.15 -33.76 -11.69
CA GLY A 474 -9.07 -34.79 -12.74
C GLY A 474 -10.00 -34.62 -13.94
N GLN A 475 -10.76 -33.52 -14.05
CA GLN A 475 -11.60 -33.26 -15.21
C GLN A 475 -10.88 -32.35 -16.22
N PHE A 476 -10.85 -32.76 -17.49
CA PHE A 476 -10.36 -31.89 -18.57
C PHE A 476 -11.45 -30.90 -18.97
N MET A 477 -11.26 -29.62 -18.66
CA MET A 477 -12.29 -28.61 -18.89
C MET A 477 -11.93 -27.77 -20.11
N ALA A 478 -12.52 -28.11 -21.26
CA ALA A 478 -12.40 -27.31 -22.47
C ALA A 478 -13.01 -25.92 -22.22
N ASN A 479 -12.25 -24.85 -22.46
CA ASN A 479 -12.59 -23.48 -22.09
C ASN A 479 -12.61 -23.20 -20.56
N GLY A 480 -11.81 -23.95 -19.78
CA GLY A 480 -11.76 -23.79 -18.32
C GLY A 480 -13.12 -24.06 -17.68
N LEU A 481 -13.61 -23.15 -16.84
CA LEU A 481 -14.95 -23.26 -16.23
C LEU A 481 -16.11 -23.00 -17.22
N GLY A 482 -15.83 -22.80 -18.51
CA GLY A 482 -16.81 -22.40 -19.51
C GLY A 482 -17.27 -20.95 -19.35
N THR A 483 -16.49 -20.14 -18.64
CA THR A 483 -16.77 -18.73 -18.33
C THR A 483 -16.31 -17.77 -19.42
N ASP A 484 -15.39 -18.19 -20.30
CA ASP A 484 -14.91 -17.34 -21.38
C ASP A 484 -16.05 -17.13 -22.39
N GLN A 485 -16.55 -15.91 -22.47
CA GLN A 485 -17.62 -15.54 -23.39
C GLN A 485 -17.08 -15.58 -24.84
N PRO A 486 -17.89 -16.00 -25.82
CA PRO A 486 -17.49 -15.93 -27.22
C PRO A 486 -17.14 -14.49 -27.63
N LEU A 487 -16.00 -14.30 -28.30
CA LEU A 487 -15.65 -12.99 -28.87
C LEU A 487 -16.69 -12.60 -29.93
N THR A 488 -17.34 -11.45 -29.74
CA THR A 488 -18.25 -10.90 -30.75
C THR A 488 -17.44 -10.50 -32.00
N PRO A 489 -18.00 -10.48 -33.22
CA PRO A 489 -17.25 -10.15 -34.44
C PRO A 489 -16.54 -8.78 -34.44
N ASP A 490 -16.90 -7.88 -33.53
CA ASP A 490 -16.34 -6.54 -33.35
C ASP A 490 -15.56 -6.39 -32.02
N ASP A 491 -15.24 -7.50 -31.36
CA ASP A 491 -14.45 -7.54 -30.11
C ASP A 491 -13.08 -6.86 -30.33
N PRO A 492 -12.60 -6.02 -29.39
CA PRO A 492 -11.47 -5.13 -29.67
C PRO A 492 -10.15 -5.88 -29.68
N THR A 493 -10.15 -7.11 -29.18
CA THR A 493 -9.02 -8.02 -29.22
C THR A 493 -9.04 -8.85 -30.50
N ILE A 494 -10.06 -8.74 -31.37
CA ILE A 494 -10.01 -9.34 -32.70
C ILE A 494 -8.84 -8.76 -33.48
N GLY A 495 -7.89 -9.66 -33.78
CA GLY A 495 -6.64 -9.31 -34.44
C GLY A 495 -5.48 -9.06 -33.48
N TYR A 496 -5.70 -9.01 -32.15
CA TYR A 496 -4.62 -9.08 -31.17
C TYR A 496 -4.00 -10.46 -31.23
N LYS A 497 -2.66 -10.50 -31.23
CA LYS A 497 -1.90 -11.74 -31.33
C LYS A 497 -0.74 -11.65 -30.37
N LEU A 498 -0.55 -12.69 -29.57
CA LEU A 498 0.76 -12.93 -28.97
C LEU A 498 1.73 -13.20 -30.12
N PHE A 499 2.64 -12.26 -30.33
CA PHE A 499 3.48 -12.23 -31.52
C PHE A 499 4.78 -13.05 -31.33
N HIS A 500 5.48 -12.90 -30.20
CA HIS A 500 6.70 -13.66 -29.90
C HIS A 500 6.93 -13.84 -28.39
N VAL A 501 7.88 -14.72 -28.05
CA VAL A 501 8.46 -14.89 -26.71
C VAL A 501 9.96 -14.60 -26.80
N MET A 502 10.52 -13.84 -25.85
CA MET A 502 11.95 -13.54 -25.78
C MET A 502 12.65 -14.33 -24.67
N LEU A 503 13.76 -14.98 -24.99
CA LEU A 503 14.62 -15.67 -24.05
C LEU A 503 16.00 -15.02 -24.01
N ARG A 504 16.47 -14.73 -22.80
CA ARG A 504 17.86 -14.31 -22.61
C ARG A 504 18.76 -15.52 -22.68
N ILE A 505 19.69 -15.50 -23.63
CA ILE A 505 20.63 -16.59 -23.85
C ILE A 505 22.05 -16.10 -23.66
N ARG A 506 22.90 -17.01 -23.19
CA ARG A 506 24.31 -16.74 -22.93
C ARG A 506 25.24 -17.25 -24.04
N ASP A 507 24.90 -18.38 -24.66
CA ASP A 507 25.68 -19.00 -25.74
C ASP A 507 24.81 -19.13 -27.01
N PRO A 508 24.85 -18.12 -27.90
CA PRO A 508 24.15 -18.16 -29.17
C PRO A 508 24.47 -19.38 -30.02
N VAL A 509 25.69 -19.92 -29.97
CA VAL A 509 26.07 -21.05 -30.84
C VAL A 509 25.27 -22.29 -30.45
N LYS A 510 25.21 -22.60 -29.16
CA LYS A 510 24.45 -23.76 -28.64
C LYS A 510 22.95 -23.57 -28.76
N SER A 511 22.43 -22.40 -28.35
CA SER A 511 21.00 -22.13 -28.44
C SER A 511 20.53 -22.12 -29.89
N LEU A 512 21.27 -21.51 -30.83
CA LEU A 512 20.90 -21.55 -32.24
C LEU A 512 20.95 -22.96 -32.81
N HIS A 513 21.97 -23.77 -32.48
CA HIS A 513 22.00 -25.17 -32.88
C HIS A 513 20.75 -25.92 -32.38
N PHE A 514 20.39 -25.74 -31.11
CA PHE A 514 19.20 -26.35 -30.54
C PHE A 514 17.93 -25.91 -31.29
N TYR A 515 17.65 -24.60 -31.41
CA TYR A 515 16.40 -24.14 -32.00
C TYR A 515 16.33 -24.33 -33.52
N ILE A 516 17.43 -24.16 -34.24
CA ILE A 516 17.46 -24.23 -35.71
C ILE A 516 17.63 -25.68 -36.19
N ASP A 517 18.65 -26.37 -35.71
CA ASP A 517 19.01 -27.68 -36.22
C ASP A 517 18.19 -28.76 -35.54
N LEU A 518 18.02 -28.68 -34.21
CA LEU A 518 17.28 -29.70 -33.45
C LEU A 518 15.78 -29.45 -33.45
N MET A 519 15.32 -28.22 -33.25
CA MET A 519 13.88 -27.93 -33.23
C MET A 519 13.33 -27.56 -34.62
N GLY A 520 14.19 -27.28 -35.61
CA GLY A 520 13.78 -27.09 -37.00
C GLY A 520 13.33 -25.67 -37.37
N MET A 521 13.55 -24.69 -36.49
CA MET A 521 13.26 -23.28 -36.78
C MET A 521 14.28 -22.68 -37.75
N ARG A 522 13.99 -21.51 -38.32
CA ARG A 522 14.91 -20.76 -39.18
C ARG A 522 14.98 -19.30 -38.74
N THR A 523 16.13 -18.69 -38.93
CA THR A 523 16.34 -17.26 -38.66
C THR A 523 15.49 -16.42 -39.60
N VAL A 524 14.63 -15.59 -39.02
CA VAL A 524 13.92 -14.53 -39.73
C VAL A 524 14.87 -13.36 -39.95
N PHE A 525 15.51 -12.89 -38.87
CA PHE A 525 16.60 -11.93 -38.94
C PHE A 525 17.53 -12.05 -37.72
N THR A 526 18.75 -11.55 -37.89
CA THR A 526 19.70 -11.33 -36.80
C THR A 526 20.10 -9.87 -36.81
N MET A 527 20.09 -9.24 -35.64
CA MET A 527 20.53 -7.86 -35.51
C MET A 527 21.48 -7.72 -34.32
N ASN A 528 22.74 -7.39 -34.61
CA ASN A 528 23.66 -6.89 -33.60
C ASN A 528 23.39 -5.39 -33.41
N THR A 529 23.00 -5.01 -32.20
CA THR A 529 22.62 -3.64 -31.84
C THR A 529 23.77 -2.82 -31.26
N GLY A 530 24.94 -3.43 -31.09
CA GLY A 530 26.05 -2.88 -30.33
C GLY A 530 26.25 -3.65 -29.02
N PRO A 531 25.45 -3.39 -27.97
CA PRO A 531 25.61 -4.04 -26.66
C PRO A 531 25.01 -5.45 -26.58
N PHE A 532 24.18 -5.84 -27.53
CA PHE A 532 23.55 -7.16 -27.58
C PHE A 532 23.19 -7.56 -29.01
N THR A 533 22.99 -8.85 -29.23
CA THR A 533 22.48 -9.42 -30.48
C THR A 533 21.12 -10.04 -30.25
N ILE A 534 20.17 -9.76 -31.15
CA ILE A 534 18.88 -10.45 -31.21
C ILE A 534 18.82 -11.40 -32.40
N TYR A 535 18.28 -12.60 -32.16
CA TYR A 535 18.01 -13.61 -33.17
C TYR A 535 16.51 -13.91 -33.16
N TYR A 536 15.81 -13.53 -34.22
CA TYR A 536 14.40 -13.86 -34.38
C TYR A 536 14.27 -15.15 -35.18
N LEU A 537 13.59 -16.14 -34.62
CA LEU A 537 13.43 -17.47 -35.18
C LEU A 537 11.95 -17.79 -35.40
N GLY A 538 11.64 -18.52 -36.46
CA GLY A 538 10.29 -19.03 -36.75
C GLY A 538 10.33 -20.26 -37.65
N TYR A 539 9.19 -20.95 -37.79
CA TYR A 539 9.08 -22.06 -38.73
C TYR A 539 8.70 -21.57 -40.14
N PRO A 540 9.39 -22.05 -41.19
CA PRO A 540 8.95 -21.84 -42.57
C PRO A 540 7.56 -22.43 -42.83
N GLN A 541 6.63 -21.59 -43.26
CA GLN A 541 5.21 -21.97 -43.40
C GLN A 541 4.90 -22.65 -44.74
N THR A 542 5.68 -22.38 -45.79
CA THR A 542 5.46 -22.92 -47.15
C THR A 542 6.61 -23.83 -47.60
N GLU A 543 6.38 -24.67 -48.61
CA GLU A 543 7.45 -25.47 -49.23
C GLU A 543 8.55 -24.59 -49.83
N GLU A 544 8.17 -23.46 -50.42
CA GLU A 544 9.10 -22.48 -50.97
C GLU A 544 9.96 -21.86 -49.86
N HIS A 545 9.37 -21.48 -48.73
CA HIS A 545 10.10 -20.99 -47.56
C HIS A 545 11.02 -22.06 -46.93
N ARG A 546 10.63 -23.34 -46.97
CA ARG A 546 11.48 -24.46 -46.54
C ARG A 546 12.68 -24.66 -47.48
N ALA A 547 12.48 -24.46 -48.77
CA ALA A 547 13.52 -24.60 -49.79
C ALA A 547 14.47 -23.37 -49.85
N ASP A 548 13.97 -22.18 -49.53
CA ASP A 548 14.74 -20.92 -49.49
C ASP A 548 14.54 -20.17 -48.16
N PRO A 549 15.40 -20.44 -47.14
CA PRO A 549 15.36 -19.74 -45.85
C PRO A 549 15.61 -18.23 -45.94
N ALA A 550 16.33 -17.76 -46.96
CA ALA A 550 16.58 -16.33 -47.14
C ALA A 550 15.33 -15.60 -47.63
N LYS A 551 14.56 -16.25 -48.52
CA LYS A 551 13.21 -15.78 -48.88
C LYS A 551 12.28 -15.82 -47.67
N PHE A 552 12.29 -16.90 -46.89
CA PHE A 552 11.52 -17.00 -45.65
C PHE A 552 11.79 -15.79 -44.73
N GLY A 553 13.06 -15.48 -44.46
CA GLY A 553 13.41 -14.36 -43.58
C GLY A 553 12.92 -13.01 -44.10
N ARG A 554 13.10 -12.71 -45.39
CA ARG A 554 12.64 -11.45 -46.00
C ARG A 554 11.11 -11.30 -45.95
N ASP A 555 10.40 -12.33 -46.40
CA ASP A 555 8.94 -12.30 -46.48
C ASP A 555 8.34 -12.20 -45.07
N THR A 556 8.88 -12.99 -44.12
CA THR A 556 8.42 -12.99 -42.72
C THR A 556 8.73 -11.68 -42.02
N LEU A 557 9.91 -11.09 -42.20
CA LEU A 557 10.27 -9.79 -41.63
C LEU A 557 9.32 -8.67 -42.10
N SER A 558 8.87 -8.72 -43.36
CA SER A 558 7.92 -7.74 -43.90
C SER A 558 6.50 -7.84 -43.32
N GLN A 559 6.17 -8.97 -42.69
CA GLN A 559 4.87 -9.27 -42.10
C GLN A 559 5.00 -9.70 -40.65
N LEU A 560 6.06 -9.24 -39.98
CA LEU A 560 6.50 -9.75 -38.69
C LEU A 560 5.34 -9.79 -37.70
N ALA A 561 4.66 -8.66 -37.46
CA ALA A 561 3.52 -8.53 -36.53
C ALA A 561 2.32 -9.48 -36.79
N TYR A 562 2.22 -10.09 -37.97
CA TYR A 562 1.13 -11.00 -38.33
C TYR A 562 1.53 -12.48 -38.32
N THR A 563 2.82 -12.76 -38.05
CA THR A 563 3.38 -14.11 -38.08
C THR A 563 3.28 -14.75 -36.69
N PRO A 564 2.54 -15.86 -36.52
CA PRO A 564 2.44 -16.54 -35.23
C PRO A 564 3.68 -17.40 -34.93
N GLY A 565 3.98 -17.59 -33.63
CA GLY A 565 4.92 -18.61 -33.17
C GLY A 565 6.39 -18.26 -33.37
N LEU A 566 6.78 -17.01 -33.11
CA LEU A 566 8.18 -16.59 -33.18
C LEU A 566 8.87 -16.64 -31.81
N ILE A 567 10.17 -16.93 -31.83
CA ILE A 567 11.05 -16.90 -30.67
C ILE A 567 12.14 -15.85 -30.92
N GLU A 568 12.32 -14.95 -29.97
CA GLU A 568 13.43 -14.02 -29.92
C GLU A 568 14.49 -14.55 -28.94
N LEU A 569 15.72 -14.75 -29.41
CA LEU A 569 16.86 -15.03 -28.54
C LEU A 569 17.68 -13.76 -28.37
N TYR A 570 17.82 -13.32 -27.12
CA TYR A 570 18.45 -12.07 -26.74
C TYR A 570 19.79 -12.35 -26.05
N HIS A 571 20.90 -12.06 -26.73
CA HIS A 571 22.25 -12.26 -26.21
C HIS A 571 22.93 -10.94 -25.90
N VAL A 572 23.12 -10.65 -24.61
CA VAL A 572 23.91 -9.49 -24.16
C VAL A 572 25.38 -9.82 -24.26
N HIS A 573 26.16 -9.01 -24.97
CA HIS A 573 27.60 -9.25 -25.10
C HIS A 573 28.28 -9.10 -23.73
N GLY A 574 29.24 -9.96 -23.45
CA GLY A 574 29.89 -10.04 -22.14
C GLY A 574 29.19 -10.99 -21.16
N SER A 575 27.92 -11.32 -21.35
CA SER A 575 27.22 -12.27 -20.49
C SER A 575 27.79 -13.70 -20.57
N GLU A 576 28.45 -14.03 -21.67
CA GLU A 576 29.23 -15.26 -21.82
C GLU A 576 30.36 -15.39 -20.77
N ASN A 577 30.81 -14.29 -20.18
CA ASN A 577 31.90 -14.26 -19.18
C ASN A 577 31.40 -14.33 -17.72
N GLU A 578 30.10 -14.13 -17.48
CA GLU A 578 29.49 -14.15 -16.14
C GLU A 578 29.40 -15.58 -15.56
N PRO A 579 29.19 -15.79 -14.25
CA PRO A 579 29.05 -17.14 -13.68
C PRO A 579 27.81 -17.88 -14.20
N GLU A 580 27.79 -19.21 -14.05
CA GLU A 580 26.55 -20.01 -14.22
C GLU A 580 25.47 -19.53 -13.24
N GLY A 581 24.20 -19.56 -13.67
CA GLY A 581 23.07 -18.98 -12.94
C GLY A 581 22.92 -17.46 -13.05
N TYR A 582 23.74 -16.79 -13.87
CA TYR A 582 23.64 -15.34 -14.13
C TYR A 582 22.27 -14.96 -14.73
N TYR A 583 21.76 -15.75 -15.66
CA TYR A 583 20.38 -15.64 -16.12
C TYR A 583 19.52 -16.64 -15.36
N SER A 584 18.40 -16.17 -14.83
CA SER A 584 17.40 -17.05 -14.21
C SER A 584 16.44 -17.58 -15.28
N THR A 585 16.24 -18.89 -15.26
CA THR A 585 15.34 -19.59 -16.20
C THR A 585 13.90 -19.68 -15.70
N GLY A 586 13.62 -19.13 -14.51
CA GLY A 586 12.28 -19.06 -13.92
C GLY A 586 11.83 -20.31 -13.14
N ASN A 587 12.66 -21.35 -13.07
CA ASN A 587 12.35 -22.63 -12.44
C ASN A 587 13.17 -22.92 -11.18
N GLU A 588 13.93 -21.93 -10.69
CA GLU A 588 14.71 -22.05 -9.46
C GLU A 588 14.54 -20.77 -8.62
N PRO A 589 14.45 -20.87 -7.29
CA PRO A 589 14.35 -19.71 -6.41
C PRO A 589 15.60 -18.83 -6.46
N PRO A 590 15.47 -17.53 -6.15
CA PRO A 590 14.24 -16.86 -5.67
C PRO A 590 13.23 -16.51 -6.77
N ASN A 591 13.54 -16.79 -8.04
CA ASN A 591 12.81 -16.24 -9.19
C ASN A 591 11.89 -17.30 -9.85
N LEU A 592 10.95 -17.87 -9.10
CA LEU A 592 9.96 -18.79 -9.64
C LEU A 592 8.89 -18.02 -10.44
N GLY A 593 8.70 -18.36 -11.72
CA GLY A 593 7.68 -17.71 -12.57
C GLY A 593 7.55 -18.21 -14.01
N LEU A 594 8.66 -18.41 -14.74
CA LEU A 594 8.63 -18.96 -16.11
C LEU A 594 8.81 -20.49 -16.07
N GLY A 595 7.75 -21.23 -16.37
CA GLY A 595 7.75 -22.71 -16.30
C GLY A 595 8.52 -23.39 -17.44
N HIS A 596 8.01 -23.34 -18.67
CA HIS A 596 8.63 -24.00 -19.82
C HIS A 596 8.14 -23.45 -21.16
N ILE A 597 8.78 -23.88 -22.25
CA ILE A 597 8.37 -23.58 -23.63
C ILE A 597 7.93 -24.87 -24.31
N GLY A 598 6.69 -24.91 -24.81
CA GLY A 598 6.12 -26.09 -25.46
C GLY A 598 6.34 -26.16 -26.97
N PHE A 599 6.74 -27.34 -27.46
CA PHE A 599 6.82 -27.68 -28.88
C PHE A 599 5.95 -28.88 -29.20
N SER A 600 5.05 -28.72 -30.17
CA SER A 600 4.29 -29.84 -30.72
C SER A 600 5.13 -30.59 -31.76
N VAL A 601 5.37 -31.88 -31.53
CA VAL A 601 6.20 -32.74 -32.40
C VAL A 601 5.41 -33.94 -32.91
N PRO A 602 5.67 -34.42 -34.14
CA PRO A 602 4.94 -35.57 -34.70
C PRO A 602 5.13 -36.88 -33.91
N ASP A 603 6.30 -37.04 -33.28
CA ASP A 603 6.70 -38.26 -32.58
C ASP A 603 7.64 -37.87 -31.42
N VAL A 604 7.10 -37.84 -30.19
CA VAL A 604 7.87 -37.47 -28.99
C VAL A 604 8.99 -38.49 -28.69
N PRO A 605 8.76 -39.82 -28.68
CA PRO A 605 9.84 -40.80 -28.50
C PRO A 605 11.03 -40.60 -29.43
N ARG A 606 10.78 -40.49 -30.74
CA ARG A 606 11.83 -40.28 -31.72
C ARG A 606 12.53 -38.94 -31.55
N THR A 607 11.80 -37.91 -31.15
CA THR A 607 12.37 -36.58 -30.89
C THR A 607 13.27 -36.61 -29.67
N VAL A 608 12.84 -37.23 -28.56
CA VAL A 608 13.64 -37.40 -27.34
C VAL A 608 14.90 -38.20 -27.63
N GLU A 609 14.81 -39.30 -28.36
CA GLU A 609 15.98 -40.09 -28.77
C GLU A 609 16.95 -39.26 -29.59
N ARG A 610 16.46 -38.49 -30.56
CA ARG A 610 17.28 -37.59 -31.36
C ARG A 610 17.98 -36.53 -30.50
N LEU A 611 17.26 -35.88 -29.58
CA LEU A 611 17.81 -34.86 -28.70
C LEU A 611 18.88 -35.45 -27.76
N ARG A 612 18.61 -36.63 -27.20
CA ARG A 612 19.56 -37.39 -26.37
C ARG A 612 20.83 -37.72 -27.13
N ASN A 613 20.73 -38.13 -28.39
CA ASN A 613 21.89 -38.41 -29.25
C ASN A 613 22.73 -37.16 -29.56
N HIS A 614 22.19 -35.96 -29.35
CA HIS A 614 22.90 -34.68 -29.49
C HIS A 614 23.25 -34.05 -28.13
N GLY A 615 23.21 -34.83 -27.04
CA GLY A 615 23.65 -34.40 -25.71
C GLY A 615 22.66 -33.50 -24.96
N VAL A 616 21.42 -33.37 -25.43
CA VAL A 616 20.37 -32.59 -24.74
C VAL A 616 19.91 -33.34 -23.49
N VAL A 617 19.79 -32.61 -22.37
CA VAL A 617 19.35 -33.18 -21.09
C VAL A 617 17.85 -33.45 -21.12
N VAL A 618 17.46 -34.68 -20.82
CA VAL A 618 16.07 -35.08 -20.60
C VAL A 618 15.75 -34.91 -19.11
N ILE A 619 14.85 -33.98 -18.80
CA ILE A 619 14.38 -33.68 -17.44
C ILE A 619 13.32 -34.72 -17.03
N LYS A 620 12.44 -35.07 -17.96
CA LYS A 620 11.38 -36.07 -17.78
C LYS A 620 11.19 -36.84 -19.07
N ASP A 621 11.22 -38.16 -18.99
CA ASP A 621 11.08 -39.06 -20.15
C ASP A 621 9.63 -39.57 -20.31
N LEU A 622 9.32 -40.18 -21.46
CA LEU A 622 8.02 -40.79 -21.71
C LEU A 622 7.72 -41.93 -20.72
N GLY A 623 6.43 -42.14 -20.44
CA GLY A 623 5.95 -43.13 -19.47
C GLY A 623 6.15 -42.75 -18.00
N ALA A 624 6.92 -41.71 -17.71
CA ALA A 624 7.06 -41.15 -16.37
C ALA A 624 5.84 -40.28 -16.05
N ALA A 625 5.03 -40.64 -15.04
CA ALA A 625 3.84 -39.89 -14.65
C ALA A 625 3.43 -40.03 -13.20
N THR A 626 4.43 -40.10 -12.33
CA THR A 626 4.27 -39.96 -10.90
C THR A 626 4.51 -38.51 -10.48
N ARG A 627 4.24 -38.18 -9.21
CA ARG A 627 4.65 -36.89 -8.64
C ARG A 627 6.13 -36.64 -8.97
N GLN A 628 7.00 -37.62 -8.71
CA GLN A 628 8.46 -37.46 -8.79
C GLN A 628 8.94 -37.02 -10.19
N ASP A 629 8.11 -37.23 -11.21
CA ASP A 629 8.39 -36.88 -12.59
C ASP A 629 7.95 -35.44 -12.94
N VAL A 630 7.22 -34.77 -12.05
CA VAL A 630 6.90 -33.34 -12.15
C VAL A 630 8.16 -32.53 -11.82
N PRO A 631 8.68 -31.71 -12.74
CA PRO A 631 9.95 -31.00 -12.57
C PRO A 631 9.80 -29.79 -11.62
N LEU A 632 9.61 -30.07 -10.33
CA LEU A 632 9.61 -29.06 -9.27
C LEU A 632 11.03 -28.67 -8.89
N SER A 633 11.23 -27.40 -8.54
CA SER A 633 12.52 -26.94 -7.99
C SER A 633 12.83 -27.67 -6.68
N GLN A 634 14.12 -27.78 -6.36
CA GLN A 634 14.56 -28.41 -5.12
C GLN A 634 13.95 -27.71 -3.89
N TRP A 635 13.82 -26.39 -3.95
CA TRP A 635 13.24 -25.57 -2.89
C TRP A 635 11.73 -25.78 -2.72
N GLU A 636 10.97 -25.91 -3.81
CA GLU A 636 9.54 -26.23 -3.73
C GLU A 636 9.34 -27.60 -3.09
N ALA A 637 10.19 -28.56 -3.46
CA ALA A 637 10.19 -29.89 -2.85
C ALA A 637 10.53 -29.85 -1.34
N GLU A 638 11.55 -29.09 -0.94
CA GLU A 638 11.96 -28.92 0.45
C GLU A 638 10.88 -28.24 1.32
N LYS A 639 10.15 -27.27 0.75
CA LYS A 639 9.04 -26.56 1.43
C LYS A 639 7.70 -27.29 1.38
N LYS A 640 7.66 -28.49 0.82
CA LYS A 640 6.45 -29.29 0.65
C LYS A 640 5.38 -28.65 -0.24
N ILE A 641 5.80 -27.85 -1.21
CA ILE A 641 4.93 -27.23 -2.21
C ILE A 641 4.80 -28.18 -3.41
N GLY A 642 3.58 -28.36 -3.93
CA GLY A 642 3.34 -29.20 -5.11
C GLY A 642 3.58 -30.71 -4.89
N LEU A 643 3.59 -31.19 -3.64
CA LEU A 643 3.87 -32.61 -3.33
C LEU A 643 2.67 -33.56 -3.52
N GLY A 644 1.52 -33.07 -4.01
CA GLY A 644 0.35 -33.90 -4.26
C GLY A 644 0.59 -34.93 -5.36
N ASN A 645 -0.07 -36.09 -5.25
CA ASN A 645 -0.01 -37.10 -6.31
C ASN A 645 -0.69 -36.58 -7.58
N LEU A 646 -0.12 -36.91 -8.74
CA LEU A 646 -0.78 -36.66 -10.02
C LEU A 646 -2.10 -37.43 -10.07
N HIS A 647 -3.17 -36.73 -10.45
CA HIS A 647 -4.48 -37.37 -10.58
C HIS A 647 -4.45 -38.37 -11.77
N PRO A 648 -5.04 -39.58 -11.62
CA PRO A 648 -5.01 -40.61 -12.67
C PRO A 648 -5.46 -40.13 -14.06
N ALA A 649 -6.45 -39.24 -14.12
CA ALA A 649 -6.94 -38.68 -15.38
C ALA A 649 -5.90 -37.86 -16.17
N TYR A 650 -4.93 -37.26 -15.47
CA TYR A 650 -3.84 -36.50 -16.12
C TYR A 650 -2.59 -37.35 -16.35
N GLN A 651 -2.42 -38.46 -15.63
CA GLN A 651 -1.25 -39.34 -15.77
C GLN A 651 -1.06 -39.80 -17.22
N LEU A 652 -2.13 -40.22 -17.90
CA LEU A 652 -2.06 -40.66 -19.30
C LEU A 652 -1.56 -39.56 -20.26
N VAL A 653 -1.95 -38.29 -20.02
CA VAL A 653 -1.46 -37.16 -20.81
C VAL A 653 0.01 -36.91 -20.47
N PHE A 654 0.34 -36.90 -19.19
CA PHE A 654 1.69 -36.64 -18.71
C PHE A 654 2.68 -37.73 -19.15
N GLU A 655 2.26 -38.99 -19.29
CA GLU A 655 3.08 -40.10 -19.84
C GLU A 655 3.52 -39.86 -21.29
N GLN A 656 2.74 -39.10 -22.06
CA GLN A 656 2.95 -38.90 -23.50
C GLN A 656 3.81 -37.68 -23.84
N ILE A 657 4.03 -36.78 -22.88
CA ILE A 657 4.90 -35.61 -23.04
C ILE A 657 6.31 -35.88 -22.49
N ALA A 658 7.29 -35.09 -22.89
CA ALA A 658 8.64 -35.13 -22.31
C ALA A 658 9.13 -33.72 -22.01
N PHE A 659 9.97 -33.58 -20.99
CA PHE A 659 10.66 -32.32 -20.71
C PHE A 659 12.14 -32.49 -20.99
N VAL A 660 12.70 -31.56 -21.76
CA VAL A 660 14.13 -31.46 -22.07
C VAL A 660 14.63 -30.07 -21.71
N LYS A 661 15.94 -29.88 -21.69
CA LYS A 661 16.53 -28.57 -21.38
C LYS A 661 17.24 -27.98 -22.58
N ASP A 662 16.98 -26.71 -22.86
CA ASP A 662 17.81 -25.92 -23.77
C ASP A 662 19.28 -25.98 -23.30
N PRO A 663 20.25 -26.10 -24.23
CA PRO A 663 21.65 -26.27 -23.86
C PRO A 663 22.35 -24.92 -23.62
N VAL A 664 22.93 -24.73 -22.43
CA VAL A 664 23.82 -23.60 -22.14
C VAL A 664 25.13 -24.14 -21.56
N ARG A 665 26.20 -24.03 -22.38
CA ARG A 665 27.61 -24.45 -22.16
C ARG A 665 27.85 -25.96 -21.92
N ASP A 666 28.93 -26.51 -22.50
CA ASP A 666 29.48 -27.80 -22.05
C ASP A 666 30.58 -27.49 -21.04
N ASN A 667 30.41 -27.94 -19.79
CA ASN A 667 31.49 -27.91 -18.81
C ASN A 667 31.79 -29.34 -18.34
N PRO A 668 32.96 -29.92 -18.68
CA PRO A 668 33.35 -31.26 -18.22
C PRO A 668 33.71 -31.31 -16.73
N CYS A 669 33.71 -30.17 -16.04
CA CYS A 669 33.93 -30.07 -14.60
C CYS A 669 32.59 -29.71 -13.91
N HIS A 670 32.06 -30.65 -13.13
CA HIS A 670 30.90 -30.53 -12.21
C HIS A 670 29.56 -31.14 -12.66
N HIS A 671 29.34 -32.39 -12.21
CA HIS A 671 28.09 -32.94 -11.67
C HIS A 671 26.72 -32.49 -12.23
N GLY A 672 26.60 -32.22 -13.54
CA GLY A 672 25.34 -32.32 -14.27
C GLY A 672 24.21 -31.39 -13.83
N LYS A 673 24.51 -30.15 -13.40
CA LYS A 673 23.48 -29.11 -13.25
C LYS A 673 23.44 -28.22 -14.50
N PRO A 674 22.51 -28.46 -15.44
CA PRO A 674 22.38 -27.63 -16.65
C PRO A 674 21.74 -26.26 -16.34
N ASP A 675 22.05 -25.21 -17.12
CA ASP A 675 21.70 -23.79 -16.86
C ASP A 675 20.67 -23.21 -17.87
N GLY A 676 20.06 -24.04 -18.72
CA GLY A 676 19.11 -23.61 -19.76
C GLY A 676 17.62 -23.62 -19.40
N TYR A 677 16.76 -23.21 -20.34
CA TYR A 677 15.31 -23.19 -20.14
C TYR A 677 14.68 -24.59 -20.26
N THR A 678 13.61 -24.85 -19.50
CA THR A 678 12.81 -26.08 -19.64
C THR A 678 11.99 -26.01 -20.94
N VAL A 679 12.04 -27.08 -21.72
CA VAL A 679 11.30 -27.24 -22.98
C VAL A 679 10.42 -28.47 -22.91
N GLU A 680 9.13 -28.29 -23.13
CA GLU A 680 8.14 -29.36 -23.18
C GLU A 680 7.97 -29.86 -24.62
N LEU A 681 7.96 -31.17 -24.80
CA LEU A 681 7.69 -31.84 -26.07
C LEU A 681 6.33 -32.52 -25.98
N VAL A 682 5.38 -32.04 -26.78
CA VAL A 682 4.00 -32.48 -26.80
C VAL A 682 3.73 -33.21 -28.12
N PRO A 683 3.12 -34.41 -28.13
CA PRO A 683 2.79 -35.06 -29.38
C PRO A 683 1.70 -34.26 -30.10
N GLN A 684 1.77 -34.19 -31.43
CA GLN A 684 0.73 -33.56 -32.26
C GLN A 684 -0.64 -34.23 -32.12
N LYS A 685 -0.67 -35.46 -31.61
CA LYS A 685 -1.89 -36.18 -31.25
C LYS A 685 -1.70 -36.79 -29.86
N LEU A 686 -2.38 -36.21 -28.88
CA LEU A 686 -2.51 -36.81 -27.56
C LEU A 686 -3.57 -37.92 -27.61
N GLN A 687 -3.25 -39.09 -27.06
CA GLN A 687 -4.23 -40.12 -26.77
C GLN A 687 -4.94 -39.72 -25.48
N ALA A 688 -6.05 -38.99 -25.61
CA ALA A 688 -6.98 -38.77 -24.51
C ALA A 688 -7.93 -39.99 -24.40
N GLN A 689 -8.36 -40.34 -23.18
CA GLN A 689 -9.43 -41.32 -22.98
C GLN A 689 -10.76 -40.84 -23.56
#